data_AF-A0A8D3CXP4-F1
#
_entry.id   AF-A0A8D3CXP4-F1
#
_cell.length_a   1.000
_cell.length_b   1.000
_cell.length_c   1.000
_cell.angle_alpha   90.00
_cell.angle_beta   90.00
_cell.angle_gamma   90.00
#
_symmetry.space_group_name_H-M   'P 1'
#
loop_
_entity.id
_entity.type
_entity.pdbx_description
1 polymer ?
#
loop_
_entity_poly.entity_id
_entity_poly.type
_entity_poly.pdbx_seq_one_letter_code
_entity_poly.pdbx_strand_id
1 'polypeptide(L)'
;QCNATLSAMEDTVESPDPASSSTSFSPLECTYSITVYAGYGVEIQVTCIEESLIIMGHGGTGPELLANETLMREGQVIRSTTNQVYIHYRSLRQTNHGMFSLHYQAFLLSCPFPRSPAGGGVTVTDIHPGGQAHFHCDPGFQVRGHEVSTCVNTTEPHWSTPEPQCVAVSCGGWIRNATVGRVLSPTPPSVSNHSNGNNLSCHWLIEAKEGHRIHLHFERIALDEDDDKLIVRSGNSSLSPPLFDSDLDDVPERGLLSESSTLYLELTADSSSIPLLLALRYEAFDDEHCWEPYMPHGNFSSSDITYQLGTTVTFTCSPGFVMEQGSGTIECVDPSNPHWNDSEPVCRALCGGELTEPAGTILSPDWPQSYSKGLDCVWQIHGNEEKRIELDVQILNIRHSDVLTVFDGRDLMSHVIRQYLGSRERFQVVSGGSEVTIQFQSDPNDSSFILSQGFLIHYREVEPNDTCPTLPQIEFGWISSSHSSPVRGSVLTYQCQPGYDISGSDIITCQWDLSWSSTPPSCVKVQQCPDPGEVVNGARSVRPEAGFAVGTVVRFSCNQGYQLEGPSQISCHGRDTGTPKWSDRSPKCVLKYDPCPNPGVPDNGYQTLYKHSYQAGETLRFFCYEGYELIGEVIISCVPGHPSQWNSPPPFCKGKVSQSFEPSHQILITSNTFLSIDP
;
A
#
# COMPACT_ATOMS: atom_id res chain seq x y z
N GLN A 1 -19.62 38.64 4.66
CA GLN A 1 -19.09 40.02 4.70
C GLN A 1 -17.58 39.95 4.56
N CYS A 2 -16.96 40.86 3.79
CA CYS A 2 -15.50 40.93 3.71
C CYS A 2 -14.98 41.57 5.01
N ASN A 3 -14.14 40.84 5.74
CA ASN A 3 -13.70 41.12 7.11
C ASN A 3 -14.75 40.85 8.19
N ALA A 4 -14.56 39.77 8.96
CA ALA A 4 -15.43 39.41 10.07
C ALA A 4 -14.67 38.74 11.22
N THR A 5 -15.09 39.03 12.45
CA THR A 5 -14.66 38.32 13.66
C THR A 5 -15.77 37.38 14.11
N LEU A 6 -15.44 36.09 14.17
CA LEU A 6 -16.35 35.00 14.49
C LEU A 6 -15.95 34.42 15.86
N SER A 7 -16.94 34.17 16.72
CA SER A 7 -16.71 33.66 18.07
C SER A 7 -17.64 32.52 18.46
N ALA A 8 -18.36 31.95 17.49
CA ALA A 8 -19.18 30.78 17.72
C ALA A 8 -18.29 29.54 17.90
N MET A 9 -18.80 28.52 18.57
CA MET A 9 -18.09 27.24 18.70
C MET A 9 -18.16 26.40 17.42
N GLU A 10 -19.07 26.72 16.51
CA GLU A 10 -19.23 26.08 15.21
C GLU A 10 -19.94 27.08 14.29
N ASP A 11 -19.42 27.29 13.09
CA ASP A 11 -20.06 28.14 12.06
C ASP A 11 -19.39 27.91 10.68
N THR A 12 -19.85 28.62 9.65
CA THR A 12 -19.29 28.55 8.29
C THR A 12 -18.76 29.92 7.84
N VAL A 13 -17.57 29.94 7.25
CA VAL A 13 -16.96 31.11 6.62
C VAL A 13 -17.08 31.01 5.12
N GLU A 14 -17.81 31.95 4.53
CA GLU A 14 -18.08 31.97 3.09
C GLU A 14 -17.51 33.23 2.42
N SER A 15 -17.17 33.09 1.14
CA SER A 15 -16.75 34.20 0.28
C SER A 15 -17.85 35.27 0.15
N PRO A 16 -17.52 36.56 0.02
CA PRO A 16 -18.51 37.62 -0.16
C PRO A 16 -19.29 37.51 -1.49
N ASP A 17 -20.59 37.84 -1.47
CA ASP A 17 -21.43 37.81 -2.68
C ASP A 17 -20.94 38.77 -3.79
N PRO A 18 -20.82 38.29 -5.05
CA PRO A 18 -20.36 39.10 -6.18
C PRO A 18 -21.32 40.24 -6.57
N ALA A 19 -22.57 40.22 -6.08
CA ALA A 19 -23.59 41.20 -6.41
C ALA A 19 -23.57 42.47 -5.52
N SER A 20 -22.67 42.54 -4.52
CA SER A 20 -22.69 43.60 -3.50
C SER A 20 -21.67 44.74 -3.70
N SER A 21 -20.73 44.62 -4.64
CA SER A 21 -19.71 45.66 -4.90
C SER A 21 -20.04 46.47 -6.15
N SER A 22 -20.61 47.66 -5.98
CA SER A 22 -20.89 48.64 -7.05
C SER A 22 -19.69 49.51 -7.44
N THR A 23 -18.47 49.12 -7.06
CA THR A 23 -17.25 49.89 -7.35
C THR A 23 -16.20 49.02 -8.04
N SER A 24 -15.87 49.41 -9.27
CA SER A 24 -14.78 48.89 -10.05
C SER A 24 -13.41 49.36 -9.52
N PHE A 25 -12.41 48.48 -9.65
CA PHE A 25 -10.95 48.71 -9.55
C PHE A 25 -10.18 48.47 -8.23
N SER A 26 -10.42 47.36 -7.50
CA SER A 26 -9.44 46.88 -6.51
C SER A 26 -9.42 45.34 -6.36
N PRO A 27 -8.26 44.72 -6.07
CA PRO A 27 -8.21 43.32 -5.63
C PRO A 27 -9.01 43.16 -4.33
N LEU A 28 -9.81 42.10 -4.24
CA LEU A 28 -10.60 41.81 -3.04
C LEU A 28 -9.70 41.12 -2.01
N GLU A 29 -9.40 41.81 -0.91
CA GLU A 29 -8.66 41.29 0.24
C GLU A 29 -9.57 41.21 1.46
N CYS A 30 -9.83 40.00 1.95
CA CYS A 30 -10.69 39.75 3.10
C CYS A 30 -9.93 38.98 4.19
N THR A 31 -10.18 39.34 5.45
CA THR A 31 -9.56 38.74 6.62
C THR A 31 -10.62 38.31 7.63
N TYR A 32 -10.71 37.03 7.90
CA TYR A 32 -11.63 36.48 8.89
C TYR A 32 -10.84 36.05 10.11
N SER A 33 -11.29 36.42 11.30
CA SER A 33 -10.67 36.03 12.56
C SER A 33 -11.65 35.18 13.35
N ILE A 34 -11.28 33.94 13.64
CA ILE A 34 -12.05 33.02 14.46
C ILE A 34 -11.41 32.97 15.83
N THR A 35 -12.19 33.20 16.89
CA THR A 35 -11.74 33.11 18.28
C THR A 35 -12.70 32.29 19.10
N VAL A 36 -12.24 31.12 19.56
CA VAL A 36 -13.00 30.23 20.45
C VAL A 36 -12.53 30.37 21.90
N TYR A 37 -13.23 29.74 22.85
CA TYR A 37 -12.84 29.79 24.26
C TYR A 37 -11.41 29.26 24.48
N ALA A 38 -10.73 29.79 25.48
CA ALA A 38 -9.43 29.25 25.92
C ALA A 38 -9.58 27.76 26.26
N GLY A 39 -8.56 26.96 25.91
CA GLY A 39 -8.59 25.51 26.03
C GLY A 39 -9.23 24.79 24.83
N TYR A 40 -9.76 25.51 23.86
CA TYR A 40 -10.26 24.97 22.59
C TYR A 40 -9.46 25.53 21.42
N GLY A 41 -9.31 24.73 20.37
CA GLY A 41 -8.71 25.07 19.09
C GLY A 41 -9.80 25.09 18.02
N VAL A 42 -9.44 25.53 16.83
CA VAL A 42 -10.35 25.61 15.68
C VAL A 42 -9.95 24.53 14.69
N GLU A 43 -10.88 23.63 14.42
CA GLU A 43 -10.81 22.68 13.32
C GLU A 43 -11.57 23.27 12.13
N ILE A 44 -10.91 23.39 10.99
CA ILE A 44 -11.47 23.94 9.76
C ILE A 44 -11.51 22.83 8.71
N GLN A 45 -12.71 22.54 8.22
CA GLN A 45 -12.95 21.65 7.10
C GLN A 45 -13.20 22.47 5.82
N VAL A 46 -12.39 22.19 4.80
CA VAL A 46 -12.53 22.83 3.49
C VAL A 46 -13.69 22.18 2.73
N THR A 47 -14.79 22.90 2.52
CA THR A 47 -15.97 22.37 1.82
C THR A 47 -16.00 22.76 0.35
N CYS A 48 -15.50 23.94 -0.02
CA CYS A 48 -15.39 24.38 -1.41
C CYS A 48 -14.26 25.41 -1.54
N ILE A 49 -13.41 25.28 -2.57
CA ILE A 49 -12.31 26.23 -2.82
C ILE A 49 -12.01 26.36 -4.32
N GLU A 50 -12.20 27.56 -4.87
CA GLU A 50 -11.88 27.86 -6.28
C GLU A 50 -10.60 28.69 -6.48
N GLU A 51 -10.13 29.35 -5.42
CA GLU A 51 -8.94 30.21 -5.42
C GLU A 51 -8.14 30.04 -4.13
N SER A 52 -6.91 30.55 -4.11
CA SER A 52 -6.02 30.39 -2.98
C SER A 52 -6.41 31.22 -1.75
N LEU A 53 -6.39 30.57 -0.60
CA LEU A 53 -6.50 31.18 0.73
C LEU A 53 -5.30 30.77 1.59
N ILE A 54 -5.01 31.59 2.58
CA ILE A 54 -3.98 31.34 3.58
C ILE A 54 -4.66 31.27 4.94
N ILE A 55 -4.43 30.19 5.69
CA ILE A 55 -4.91 30.02 7.06
C ILE A 55 -3.71 30.11 7.99
N MET A 56 -3.79 31.01 8.96
CA MET A 56 -2.75 31.28 9.95
C MET A 56 -3.28 31.08 11.37
N GLY A 57 -2.54 30.39 12.22
CA GLY A 57 -2.77 30.32 13.65
C GLY A 57 -2.15 31.50 14.37
N HIS A 58 -2.62 31.79 15.57
CA HIS A 58 -1.93 32.72 16.48
C HIS A 58 -0.82 31.97 17.22
N GLY A 59 0.45 32.21 16.90
CA GLY A 59 1.60 31.61 17.60
C GLY A 59 2.32 32.62 18.52
N GLY A 60 3.04 32.12 19.52
CA GLY A 60 3.64 32.94 20.59
C GLY A 60 4.56 34.10 20.16
N THR A 61 5.15 34.06 18.95
CA THR A 61 6.01 35.13 18.40
C THR A 61 5.46 35.78 17.11
N GLY A 62 4.28 35.38 16.65
CA GLY A 62 3.67 35.87 15.40
C GLY A 62 2.68 34.87 14.78
N PRO A 63 1.99 35.24 13.68
CA PRO A 63 1.10 34.34 12.97
C PRO A 63 1.86 33.13 12.39
N GLU A 64 1.43 31.92 12.74
CA GLU A 64 1.98 30.66 12.23
C GLU A 64 1.17 30.20 11.01
N LEU A 65 1.83 29.80 9.93
CA LEU A 65 1.15 29.31 8.74
C LEU A 65 0.60 27.88 8.97
N LEU A 66 -0.72 27.73 9.04
CA LEU A 66 -1.36 26.42 9.20
C LEU A 66 -1.65 25.75 7.85
N ALA A 67 -2.05 26.52 6.84
CA ALA A 67 -2.26 26.02 5.48
C ALA A 67 -2.10 27.12 4.43
N ASN A 68 -1.61 26.73 3.25
CA ASN A 68 -1.42 27.57 2.07
C ASN A 68 -2.02 26.90 0.82
N GLU A 69 -1.81 27.49 -0.34
CA GLU A 69 -2.37 27.06 -1.63
C GLU A 69 -2.04 25.61 -2.02
N THR A 70 -0.90 25.06 -1.59
CA THR A 70 -0.50 23.68 -1.92
C THR A 70 -1.16 22.63 -1.04
N LEU A 71 -1.60 23.04 0.15
CA LEU A 71 -2.15 22.18 1.19
C LEU A 71 -3.66 22.41 1.39
N MET A 72 -4.36 22.99 0.43
CA MET A 72 -5.80 23.30 0.53
C MET A 72 -6.56 22.56 -0.58
N ARG A 73 -7.26 21.48 -0.21
CA ARG A 73 -8.13 20.71 -1.10
C ARG A 73 -9.50 20.49 -0.44
N GLU A 74 -10.53 20.31 -1.25
CA GLU A 74 -11.86 19.93 -0.76
C GLU A 74 -11.79 18.66 0.10
N GLY A 75 -12.45 18.68 1.26
CA GLY A 75 -12.46 17.61 2.25
C GLY A 75 -11.29 17.63 3.23
N GLN A 76 -10.32 18.54 3.07
CA GLN A 76 -9.18 18.62 3.98
C GLN A 76 -9.54 19.26 5.32
N VAL A 77 -8.96 18.73 6.40
CA VAL A 77 -9.17 19.19 7.77
C VAL A 77 -7.88 19.82 8.31
N ILE A 78 -7.97 21.05 8.80
CA ILE A 78 -6.87 21.86 9.32
C ILE A 78 -7.16 22.17 10.78
N ARG A 79 -6.22 21.89 11.69
CA ARG A 79 -6.37 22.14 13.13
C ARG A 79 -5.40 23.18 13.61
N SER A 80 -5.87 24.13 14.41
CA SER A 80 -5.00 25.11 15.06
C SER A 80 -4.44 24.60 16.38
N THR A 81 -3.22 25.03 16.70
CA THR A 81 -2.56 24.82 18.00
C THR A 81 -3.07 25.77 19.07
N THR A 82 -3.80 26.82 18.67
CA THR A 82 -4.33 27.85 19.57
C THR A 82 -5.80 28.12 19.37
N ASN A 83 -6.42 28.86 20.29
CA ASN A 83 -7.83 29.24 20.24
C ASN A 83 -8.18 30.34 19.23
N GLN A 84 -7.21 30.76 18.40
CA GLN A 84 -7.36 31.84 17.44
C GLN A 84 -6.81 31.45 16.08
N VAL A 85 -7.61 31.68 15.04
CA VAL A 85 -7.23 31.46 13.64
C VAL A 85 -7.60 32.65 12.79
N TYR A 86 -6.69 33.02 11.90
CA TYR A 86 -6.84 34.06 10.90
C TYR A 86 -6.88 33.44 9.51
N ILE A 87 -7.92 33.75 8.75
CA ILE A 87 -8.08 33.33 7.36
C ILE A 87 -7.90 34.56 6.51
N HIS A 88 -6.88 34.55 5.68
CA HIS A 88 -6.59 35.63 4.74
C HIS A 88 -6.89 35.16 3.31
N TYR A 89 -7.84 35.84 2.67
CA TYR A 89 -8.26 35.59 1.30
C TYR A 89 -7.91 36.78 0.42
N ARG A 90 -7.29 36.50 -0.73
CA ARG A 90 -6.88 37.50 -1.70
C ARG A 90 -7.20 37.05 -3.12
N SER A 91 -8.14 37.73 -3.78
CA SER A 91 -8.42 37.50 -5.21
C SER A 91 -7.62 38.43 -6.09
N LEU A 92 -6.87 37.85 -7.04
CA LEU A 92 -6.20 38.60 -8.11
C LEU A 92 -7.11 38.86 -9.33
N ARG A 93 -8.31 38.26 -9.39
CA ARG A 93 -9.28 38.46 -10.48
C ARG A 93 -10.03 39.79 -10.32
N GLN A 94 -10.21 40.49 -11.45
CA GLN A 94 -10.90 41.79 -11.52
C GLN A 94 -12.43 41.68 -11.68
N THR A 95 -12.92 40.52 -12.13
CA THR A 95 -14.35 40.18 -12.27
C THR A 95 -14.54 38.69 -12.00
N ASN A 96 -15.62 38.28 -11.31
CA ASN A 96 -15.89 36.88 -10.95
C ASN A 96 -14.85 36.30 -9.97
N HIS A 97 -14.83 36.81 -8.73
CA HIS A 97 -14.00 36.30 -7.64
C HIS A 97 -14.32 34.82 -7.35
N GLY A 98 -13.31 34.02 -6.99
CA GLY A 98 -13.51 32.61 -6.65
C GLY A 98 -14.38 32.43 -5.41
N MET A 99 -15.21 31.39 -5.41
CA MET A 99 -16.01 31.02 -4.26
C MET A 99 -15.19 30.16 -3.29
N PHE A 100 -15.37 30.40 -1.98
CA PHE A 100 -14.90 29.47 -0.96
C PHE A 100 -15.94 29.32 0.14
N SER A 101 -15.99 28.13 0.72
CA SER A 101 -16.76 27.82 1.92
C SER A 101 -15.89 26.96 2.84
N LEU A 102 -15.82 27.36 4.11
CA LEU A 102 -15.03 26.71 5.14
C LEU A 102 -15.94 26.48 6.35
N HIS A 103 -16.16 25.24 6.71
CA HIS A 103 -16.85 24.92 7.95
C HIS A 103 -15.84 24.84 9.08
N TYR A 104 -16.10 25.47 10.23
CA TYR A 104 -15.22 25.34 11.39
C TYR A 104 -16.00 24.91 12.63
N GLN A 105 -15.31 24.15 13.49
CA GLN A 105 -15.79 23.73 14.79
C GLN A 105 -14.68 23.80 15.84
N ALA A 106 -15.07 24.04 17.09
CA ALA A 106 -14.17 24.08 18.23
C ALA A 106 -13.85 22.66 18.68
N PHE A 107 -12.56 22.35 18.85
CA PHE A 107 -12.09 21.09 19.41
C PHE A 107 -11.27 21.34 20.68
N LEU A 108 -11.22 20.38 21.60
CA LEU A 108 -10.51 20.56 22.86
C LEU A 108 -8.99 20.48 22.63
N LEU A 109 -8.24 21.53 23.02
CA LEU A 109 -6.78 21.51 22.98
C LEU A 109 -6.24 20.67 24.13
N SER A 110 -5.06 20.07 23.92
CA SER A 110 -4.37 19.27 24.92
C SER A 110 -2.98 19.82 25.16
N CYS A 111 -2.52 19.73 26.41
CA CYS A 111 -1.11 19.87 26.71
C CYS A 111 -0.32 18.74 26.03
N PRO A 112 0.94 18.98 25.60
CA PRO A 112 1.80 17.91 25.10
C PRO A 112 1.99 16.84 26.17
N PHE A 113 2.13 15.57 25.78
CA PHE A 113 2.34 14.50 26.75
C PHE A 113 3.65 14.77 27.52
N PRO A 114 3.62 14.87 28.87
CA PRO A 114 4.78 15.22 29.66
C PRO A 114 5.84 14.12 29.56
N ARG A 115 7.11 14.50 29.49
CA ARG A 115 8.21 13.54 29.41
C ARG A 115 8.47 12.92 30.78
N SER A 116 8.78 11.63 30.83
CA SER A 116 9.23 11.00 32.07
C SER A 116 10.61 11.54 32.48
N PRO A 117 10.80 11.91 33.76
CA PRO A 117 12.11 12.29 34.26
C PRO A 117 13.06 11.08 34.23
N ALA A 118 14.35 11.30 33.98
CA ALA A 118 15.34 10.23 34.01
C ALA A 118 15.46 9.67 35.44
N GLY A 119 15.22 8.37 35.63
CA GLY A 119 15.16 7.74 36.97
C GLY A 119 13.84 7.99 37.69
N GLY A 120 12.74 8.12 36.95
CA GLY A 120 11.39 8.26 37.47
C GLY A 120 10.32 8.08 36.40
N GLY A 121 9.07 8.29 36.79
CA GLY A 121 7.90 8.15 35.93
C GLY A 121 6.92 9.31 36.08
N VAL A 122 5.93 9.35 35.19
CA VAL A 122 4.84 10.32 35.22
C VAL A 122 3.51 9.60 35.02
N THR A 123 2.57 9.82 35.93
CA THR A 123 1.20 9.36 35.81
C THR A 123 0.31 10.55 35.51
N VAL A 124 -0.37 10.53 34.37
CA VAL A 124 -1.21 11.63 33.89
C VAL A 124 -2.67 11.26 34.05
N THR A 125 -3.45 12.09 34.73
CA THR A 125 -4.90 11.88 34.90
C THR A 125 -5.67 12.29 33.65
N ASP A 126 -5.31 13.43 33.07
CA ASP A 126 -5.83 13.96 31.82
C ASP A 126 -4.81 14.94 31.21
N ILE A 127 -4.78 15.04 29.88
CA ILE A 127 -3.93 15.98 29.13
C ILE A 127 -4.68 17.26 28.71
N HIS A 128 -5.99 17.29 28.92
CA HIS A 128 -6.80 18.47 28.66
C HIS A 128 -6.69 19.52 29.80
N PRO A 129 -7.08 20.79 29.57
CA PRO A 129 -7.04 21.83 30.58
C PRO A 129 -7.74 21.43 31.89
N GLY A 130 -7.02 21.51 33.00
CA GLY A 130 -7.45 21.04 34.32
C GLY A 130 -6.94 19.64 34.69
N GLY A 131 -6.39 18.89 33.75
CA GLY A 131 -5.70 17.62 33.98
C GLY A 131 -4.39 17.77 34.75
N GLN A 132 -4.01 16.72 35.49
CA GLN A 132 -2.82 16.72 36.35
C GLN A 132 -1.83 15.63 35.94
N ALA A 133 -0.56 16.02 35.84
CA ALA A 133 0.58 15.12 35.71
C ALA A 133 1.26 14.99 37.08
N HIS A 134 1.31 13.77 37.60
CA HIS A 134 2.00 13.43 38.84
C HIS A 134 3.32 12.76 38.51
N PHE A 135 4.41 13.39 38.88
CA PHE A 135 5.77 12.90 38.70
C PHE A 135 6.21 12.14 39.95
N HIS A 136 6.81 10.98 39.75
CA HIS A 136 7.44 10.21 40.81
C HIS A 136 8.86 9.84 40.38
N CYS A 137 9.74 9.64 41.36
CA CYS A 137 11.07 9.12 41.09
C CYS A 137 11.14 7.64 41.45
N ASP A 138 12.04 6.92 40.79
CA ASP A 138 12.34 5.53 41.11
C ASP A 138 12.97 5.45 42.51
N PRO A 139 12.86 4.30 43.20
CA PRO A 139 13.53 4.10 44.49
C PRO A 139 15.02 4.47 44.40
N GLY A 140 15.49 5.29 45.34
CA GLY A 140 16.85 5.83 45.33
C GLY A 140 16.99 7.23 44.72
N PHE A 141 15.93 7.80 44.17
CA PHE A 141 15.90 9.16 43.64
C PHE A 141 14.84 10.01 44.35
N GLN A 142 15.11 11.30 44.51
CA GLN A 142 14.18 12.27 45.07
C GLN A 142 13.80 13.30 44.01
N VAL A 143 12.51 13.66 43.97
CA VAL A 143 12.00 14.69 43.06
C VAL A 143 12.61 16.05 43.45
N ARG A 144 13.40 16.63 42.55
CA ARG A 144 13.86 18.02 42.62
C ARG A 144 13.05 18.86 41.64
N GLY A 145 12.01 19.51 42.16
CA GLY A 145 11.06 20.31 41.38
C GLY A 145 9.65 20.13 41.91
N HIS A 146 8.66 20.31 41.04
CA HIS A 146 7.25 20.11 41.37
C HIS A 146 6.81 18.68 41.05
N GLU A 147 6.30 17.98 42.06
CA GLU A 147 5.75 16.61 41.93
C GLU A 147 4.42 16.57 41.17
N VAL A 148 3.68 17.68 41.11
CA VAL A 148 2.41 17.78 40.38
C VAL A 148 2.43 19.01 39.49
N SER A 149 2.13 18.81 38.20
CA SER A 149 1.92 19.88 37.23
C SER A 149 0.49 19.81 36.68
N THR A 150 -0.16 20.95 36.52
CA THR A 150 -1.54 21.05 36.02
C THR A 150 -1.56 21.67 34.63
N CYS A 151 -2.32 21.08 33.69
CA CYS A 151 -2.49 21.64 32.35
C CYS A 151 -3.31 22.93 32.45
N VAL A 152 -2.70 24.08 32.13
CA VAL A 152 -3.35 25.38 32.30
C VAL A 152 -4.27 25.73 31.13
N ASN A 153 -5.45 26.24 31.46
CA ASN A 153 -6.41 26.71 30.46
C ASN A 153 -5.98 28.07 29.91
N THR A 154 -5.23 28.06 28.81
CA THR A 154 -4.75 29.26 28.11
C THR A 154 -4.98 29.13 26.60
N THR A 155 -4.57 30.16 25.84
CA THR A 155 -4.67 30.17 24.37
C THR A 155 -3.87 29.04 23.72
N GLU A 156 -2.76 28.65 24.35
CA GLU A 156 -1.93 27.49 24.01
C GLU A 156 -1.69 26.69 25.31
N PRO A 157 -2.44 25.59 25.55
CA PRO A 157 -2.33 24.83 26.78
C PRO A 157 -0.91 24.29 27.01
N HIS A 158 -0.38 24.58 28.18
CA HIS A 158 0.93 24.11 28.63
C HIS A 158 0.87 23.69 30.09
N TRP A 159 1.91 22.99 30.54
CA TRP A 159 2.03 22.54 31.92
C TRP A 159 2.41 23.71 32.83
N SER A 160 1.77 23.83 34.00
CA SER A 160 1.97 24.92 34.96
C SER A 160 3.41 25.06 35.47
N THR A 161 4.14 23.94 35.50
CA THR A 161 5.52 23.85 35.96
C THR A 161 6.35 23.02 34.97
N PRO A 162 7.65 23.33 34.81
CA PRO A 162 8.56 22.51 34.00
C PRO A 162 8.74 21.11 34.62
N GLU A 163 9.21 20.15 33.83
CA GLU A 163 9.45 18.79 34.28
C GLU A 163 10.49 18.74 35.41
N PRO A 164 10.23 18.02 36.52
CA PRO A 164 11.17 17.92 37.63
C PRO A 164 12.35 17.03 37.28
N GLN A 165 13.44 17.17 38.04
CA GLN A 165 14.60 16.28 37.92
C GLN A 165 14.57 15.25 39.05
N CYS A 166 14.69 13.97 38.73
CA CYS A 166 14.99 12.95 39.73
C CYS A 166 16.48 13.02 40.03
N VAL A 167 16.81 13.42 41.26
CA VAL A 167 18.19 13.46 41.74
C VAL A 167 18.45 12.26 42.62
N ALA A 168 19.56 11.57 42.40
CA ALA A 168 19.95 10.45 43.25
C ALA A 168 20.03 10.93 44.70
N VAL A 169 19.35 10.23 45.60
CA VAL A 169 19.56 10.37 47.04
C VAL A 169 21.01 9.97 47.31
N SER A 170 21.70 10.75 48.14
CA SER A 170 23.09 10.53 48.55
C SER A 170 23.45 9.05 48.64
N CYS A 171 24.60 8.66 48.10
CA CYS A 171 25.14 7.30 48.13
C CYS A 171 24.80 6.52 49.42
N GLY A 172 24.02 5.45 49.30
CA GLY A 172 23.59 4.61 50.41
C GLY A 172 22.21 4.94 50.98
N GLY A 173 21.75 4.10 51.91
CA GLY A 173 20.45 4.28 52.55
C GLY A 173 19.85 2.98 53.10
N TRP A 174 18.74 3.11 53.82
CA TRP A 174 17.99 1.97 54.34
C TRP A 174 16.64 1.87 53.65
N ILE A 175 16.45 0.80 52.89
CA ILE A 175 15.21 0.43 52.22
C ILE A 175 14.46 -0.53 53.15
N ARG A 176 13.35 -0.05 53.73
CA ARG A 176 12.49 -0.82 54.62
C ARG A 176 11.25 -1.32 53.89
N ASN A 177 10.76 -2.50 54.28
CA ASN A 177 9.61 -3.17 53.63
C ASN A 177 9.82 -3.27 52.11
N ALA A 178 11.01 -3.71 51.71
CA ALA A 178 11.36 -3.91 50.32
C ALA A 178 10.38 -4.90 49.67
N THR A 179 9.85 -4.53 48.50
CA THR A 179 9.01 -5.38 47.65
C THR A 179 9.67 -5.52 46.27
N VAL A 180 9.78 -4.43 45.52
CA VAL A 180 10.58 -4.37 44.30
C VAL A 180 11.23 -2.99 44.21
N GLY A 181 12.42 -2.88 43.64
CA GLY A 181 13.06 -1.59 43.43
C GLY A 181 14.46 -1.70 42.85
N ARG A 182 15.17 -0.56 42.84
CA ARG A 182 16.52 -0.46 42.28
C ARG A 182 17.49 0.22 43.25
N VAL A 183 18.74 -0.21 43.19
CA VAL A 183 19.90 0.46 43.79
C VAL A 183 20.76 0.98 42.65
N LEU A 184 21.05 2.27 42.67
CA LEU A 184 21.80 2.95 41.62
C LEU A 184 23.01 3.67 42.23
N SER A 185 24.17 3.60 41.56
CA SER A 185 25.31 4.44 41.93
C SER A 185 25.01 5.92 41.61
N PRO A 186 25.55 6.87 42.39
CA PRO A 186 25.52 8.28 42.03
C PRO A 186 26.32 8.53 40.74
N THR A 187 25.91 9.52 39.96
CA THR A 187 26.73 10.01 38.83
C THR A 187 27.97 10.73 39.35
N PRO A 188 29.17 10.50 38.77
CA PRO A 188 30.38 11.21 39.19
C PRO A 188 30.21 12.73 39.01
N PRO A 189 30.64 13.57 39.97
CA PRO A 189 30.59 15.02 39.81
C PRO A 189 31.47 15.45 38.64
N SER A 190 30.97 16.34 37.78
CA SER A 190 31.75 16.88 36.66
C SER A 190 33.01 17.57 37.19
N VAL A 191 34.16 17.28 36.59
CA VAL A 191 35.48 17.78 36.95
C VAL A 191 35.58 19.30 36.74
N SER A 192 34.99 20.08 37.64
CA SER A 192 35.19 21.53 37.70
C SER A 192 34.91 22.05 39.11
N ASN A 193 35.73 21.62 40.07
CA ASN A 193 36.38 22.51 41.05
C ASN A 193 37.19 21.66 42.03
N HIS A 194 38.46 22.00 42.16
CA HIS A 194 39.42 21.30 43.00
C HIS A 194 39.02 21.36 44.47
N SER A 195 38.91 20.20 45.14
CA SER A 195 39.67 19.86 46.34
C SER A 195 39.22 18.52 46.92
N ASN A 196 40.18 17.59 47.02
CA ASN A 196 40.14 16.26 47.62
C ASN A 196 39.43 15.19 46.78
N GLY A 197 40.21 14.23 46.29
CA GLY A 197 39.69 12.93 45.85
C GLY A 197 38.97 12.30 47.03
N ASN A 198 37.64 12.34 46.98
CA ASN A 198 36.82 11.65 47.95
C ASN A 198 36.45 10.33 47.29
N ASN A 199 37.09 9.25 47.73
CA ASN A 199 36.62 7.90 47.44
C ASN A 199 35.14 7.84 47.86
N LEU A 200 34.30 7.46 46.92
CA LEU A 200 32.88 7.24 47.13
C LEU A 200 32.70 5.95 47.93
N SER A 201 32.04 6.04 49.09
CA SER A 201 31.69 4.87 49.91
C SER A 201 30.19 4.86 50.12
N CYS A 202 29.50 3.92 49.49
CA CYS A 202 28.05 3.76 49.55
C CYS A 202 27.69 2.49 50.33
N HIS A 203 26.69 2.59 51.20
CA HIS A 203 26.17 1.44 51.94
C HIS A 203 24.66 1.38 51.86
N TRP A 204 24.11 0.27 51.38
CA TRP A 204 22.67 0.05 51.33
C TRP A 204 22.26 -1.12 52.22
N LEU A 205 21.19 -0.93 52.97
CA LEU A 205 20.52 -1.98 53.73
C LEU A 205 19.13 -2.19 53.12
N ILE A 206 18.86 -3.37 52.61
CA ILE A 206 17.56 -3.77 52.05
C ILE A 206 16.90 -4.73 53.04
N GLU A 207 15.73 -4.37 53.54
CA GLU A 207 14.98 -5.15 54.51
C GLU A 207 13.59 -5.48 53.96
N ALA A 208 13.36 -6.76 53.66
CA ALA A 208 12.10 -7.32 53.24
C ALA A 208 11.24 -7.74 54.44
N LYS A 209 9.98 -8.09 54.17
CA LYS A 209 9.07 -8.65 55.17
C LYS A 209 9.64 -9.96 55.74
N GLU A 210 9.35 -10.24 57.01
CA GLU A 210 9.74 -11.50 57.65
C GLU A 210 9.16 -12.71 56.88
N GLY A 211 10.02 -13.70 56.60
CA GLY A 211 9.68 -14.86 55.78
C GLY A 211 9.74 -14.61 54.26
N HIS A 212 10.27 -13.47 53.81
CA HIS A 212 10.59 -13.23 52.40
C HIS A 212 12.11 -13.25 52.20
N ARG A 213 12.52 -13.72 51.02
CA ARG A 213 13.90 -13.65 50.54
C ARG A 213 14.02 -12.55 49.50
N ILE A 214 15.24 -12.09 49.28
CA ILE A 214 15.54 -11.01 48.35
C ILE A 214 16.38 -11.58 47.22
N HIS A 215 15.85 -11.51 46.00
CA HIS A 215 16.61 -11.71 44.77
C HIS A 215 17.20 -10.37 44.34
N LEU A 216 18.47 -10.38 43.95
CA LEU A 216 19.22 -9.22 43.49
C LEU A 216 19.75 -9.50 42.08
N HIS A 217 19.26 -8.75 41.11
CA HIS A 217 19.62 -8.87 39.70
C HIS A 217 20.54 -7.72 39.28
N PHE A 218 21.59 -8.04 38.52
CA PHE A 218 22.55 -7.06 38.02
C PHE A 218 22.10 -6.53 36.66
N GLU A 219 21.53 -5.32 36.63
CA GLU A 219 21.13 -4.70 35.36
C GLU A 219 22.32 -4.07 34.64
N ARG A 220 23.20 -3.39 35.40
CA ARG A 220 24.44 -2.79 34.89
C ARG A 220 25.50 -2.79 35.97
N ILE A 221 26.72 -3.14 35.58
CA ILE A 221 27.90 -3.05 36.42
C ILE A 221 29.09 -2.67 35.54
N ALA A 222 29.66 -1.50 35.82
CA ALA A 222 30.94 -1.07 35.28
C ALA A 222 31.74 -0.52 36.46
N LEU A 223 32.67 -1.34 36.93
CA LEU A 223 33.59 -1.06 38.01
C LEU A 223 35.01 -1.07 37.42
N ASP A 224 35.87 -0.19 37.90
CA ASP A 224 37.30 -0.28 37.68
C ASP A 224 37.87 -1.50 38.40
N GLU A 225 38.44 -2.48 37.67
CA GLU A 225 38.90 -3.76 38.24
C GLU A 225 40.00 -3.59 39.30
N ASP A 226 40.77 -2.50 39.23
CA ASP A 226 41.90 -2.26 40.14
C ASP A 226 41.52 -1.39 41.34
N ASP A 227 40.51 -0.52 41.22
CA ASP A 227 40.23 0.57 42.17
C ASP A 227 38.78 0.58 42.74
N ASP A 228 37.81 -0.04 42.07
CA ASP A 228 36.42 -0.09 42.49
C ASP A 228 36.01 -1.48 43.01
N LYS A 229 35.21 -1.52 44.08
CA LYS A 229 34.79 -2.77 44.71
C LYS A 229 33.32 -2.75 45.13
N LEU A 230 32.60 -3.83 44.80
CA LEU A 230 31.24 -4.11 45.23
C LEU A 230 31.19 -5.41 46.05
N ILE A 231 30.66 -5.32 47.26
CA ILE A 231 30.41 -6.49 48.12
C ILE A 231 28.92 -6.57 48.47
N VAL A 232 28.32 -7.74 48.27
CA VAL A 232 26.94 -8.04 48.68
C VAL A 232 26.98 -9.10 49.78
N ARG A 233 26.25 -8.87 50.87
CA ARG A 233 26.20 -9.77 52.04
C ARG A 233 24.79 -10.15 52.43
N SER A 234 24.60 -11.40 52.84
CA SER A 234 23.32 -11.92 53.34
C SER A 234 23.16 -11.59 54.82
N GLY A 235 22.46 -10.49 55.12
CA GLY A 235 22.21 -10.05 56.49
C GLY A 235 22.13 -8.53 56.62
N ASN A 236 22.21 -8.03 57.86
CA ASN A 236 21.95 -6.63 58.18
C ASN A 236 23.19 -5.77 58.46
N SER A 237 24.41 -6.32 58.33
CA SER A 237 25.65 -5.64 58.69
C SER A 237 26.84 -6.02 57.79
N SER A 238 27.92 -5.25 57.88
CA SER A 238 29.18 -5.53 57.18
C SER A 238 29.91 -6.81 57.65
N LEU A 239 29.50 -7.39 58.78
CA LEU A 239 30.06 -8.63 59.33
C LEU A 239 29.32 -9.88 58.84
N SER A 240 28.22 -9.72 58.11
CA SER A 240 27.44 -10.82 57.56
C SER A 240 28.23 -11.60 56.48
N PRO A 241 27.89 -12.87 56.22
CA PRO A 241 28.54 -13.66 55.17
C PRO A 241 28.43 -12.98 53.78
N PRO A 242 29.54 -12.87 53.02
CA PRO A 242 29.49 -12.37 51.65
C PRO A 242 28.80 -13.38 50.73
N LEU A 243 27.90 -12.87 49.89
CA LEU A 243 27.29 -13.58 48.78
C LEU A 243 28.02 -13.32 47.46
N PHE A 244 28.69 -12.17 47.35
CA PHE A 244 29.42 -11.74 46.16
C PHE A 244 30.50 -10.73 46.54
N ASP A 245 31.69 -10.91 45.97
CA ASP A 245 32.81 -9.96 46.03
C ASP A 245 33.36 -9.76 44.61
N SER A 246 33.26 -8.54 44.08
CA SER A 246 33.69 -8.22 42.70
C SER A 246 35.16 -8.52 42.41
N ASP A 247 36.03 -8.57 43.43
CA ASP A 247 37.46 -8.87 43.24
C ASP A 247 37.73 -10.37 43.07
N LEU A 248 36.78 -11.21 43.49
CA LEU A 248 36.95 -12.65 43.61
C LEU A 248 36.01 -13.43 42.69
N ASP A 249 34.84 -12.86 42.41
CA ASP A 249 33.73 -13.54 41.76
C ASP A 249 33.30 -12.79 40.48
N ASP A 250 33.08 -13.55 39.41
CA ASP A 250 32.40 -13.05 38.22
C ASP A 250 30.92 -12.75 38.53
N VAL A 251 30.33 -11.79 37.83
CA VAL A 251 28.93 -11.38 38.03
C VAL A 251 27.99 -12.56 37.68
N PRO A 252 27.16 -13.02 38.62
CA PRO A 252 26.33 -14.20 38.39
C PRO A 252 25.17 -13.90 37.44
N GLU A 253 25.04 -14.72 36.39
CA GLU A 253 24.01 -14.58 35.35
C GLU A 253 22.57 -14.62 35.91
N ARG A 254 22.32 -15.44 36.94
CA ARG A 254 21.01 -15.59 37.60
C ARG A 254 20.77 -14.56 38.73
N GLY A 255 21.71 -13.64 38.95
CA GLY A 255 21.70 -12.77 40.11
C GLY A 255 22.06 -13.48 41.42
N LEU A 256 21.85 -12.79 42.53
CA LEU A 256 22.14 -13.27 43.89
C LEU A 256 20.86 -13.48 44.67
N LEU A 257 20.85 -14.47 45.53
CA LEU A 257 19.71 -14.81 46.35
C LEU A 257 20.07 -14.75 47.84
N SER A 258 19.31 -13.98 48.60
CA SER A 258 19.53 -13.87 50.04
C SER A 258 19.11 -15.14 50.78
N GLU A 259 19.81 -15.45 51.87
CA GLU A 259 19.42 -16.49 52.83
C GLU A 259 18.54 -15.93 53.96
N SER A 260 18.48 -14.60 54.09
CA SER A 260 17.69 -13.89 55.11
C SER A 260 16.78 -12.85 54.48
N SER A 261 15.87 -12.25 55.24
CA SER A 261 15.05 -11.12 54.78
C SER A 261 15.82 -9.79 54.67
N THR A 262 17.15 -9.83 54.76
CA THR A 262 18.01 -8.65 54.70
C THR A 262 19.22 -8.84 53.79
N LEU A 263 19.55 -7.80 53.02
CA LEU A 263 20.77 -7.71 52.23
C LEU A 263 21.53 -6.42 52.59
N TYR A 264 22.85 -6.54 52.73
CA TYR A 264 23.75 -5.42 52.96
C TYR A 264 24.71 -5.29 51.78
N LEU A 265 24.68 -4.13 51.12
CA LEU A 265 25.51 -3.83 49.96
C LEU A 265 26.51 -2.73 50.30
N GLU A 266 27.74 -2.91 49.85
CA GLU A 266 28.85 -1.98 50.06
C GLU A 266 29.54 -1.73 48.71
N LEU A 267 29.53 -0.47 48.27
CA LEU A 267 30.25 -0.03 47.07
C LEU A 267 31.30 0.99 47.48
N THR A 268 32.55 0.67 47.20
CA THR A 268 33.68 1.60 47.33
C THR A 268 34.22 1.87 45.95
N ALA A 269 34.26 3.14 45.55
CA ALA A 269 34.77 3.56 44.26
C ALA A 269 35.67 4.78 44.43
N ASP A 270 36.69 4.91 43.59
CA ASP A 270 37.47 6.13 43.54
C ASP A 270 37.02 7.02 42.36
N SER A 271 37.63 8.19 42.17
CA SER A 271 37.30 9.06 41.03
C SER A 271 38.20 8.73 39.84
N SER A 272 38.10 7.51 39.29
CA SER A 272 38.85 7.10 38.10
C SER A 272 38.21 7.59 36.79
N SER A 273 38.92 7.36 35.68
CA SER A 273 38.51 7.72 34.31
C SER A 273 37.32 6.92 33.77
N ILE A 274 36.90 5.85 34.45
CA ILE A 274 35.75 5.03 34.07
C ILE A 274 34.51 5.54 34.82
N PRO A 275 33.39 5.84 34.12
CA PRO A 275 32.18 6.24 34.81
C PRO A 275 31.63 5.06 35.62
N LEU A 276 31.58 5.21 36.95
CA LEU A 276 30.94 4.27 37.86
C LEU A 276 29.45 4.08 37.51
N LEU A 277 29.10 2.91 36.98
CA LEU A 277 27.72 2.58 36.59
C LEU A 277 27.29 1.29 37.29
N LEU A 278 26.66 1.42 38.46
CA LEU A 278 26.01 0.33 39.17
C LEU A 278 24.49 0.51 39.11
N ALA A 279 23.80 -0.50 38.57
CA ALA A 279 22.35 -0.61 38.61
C ALA A 279 21.97 -2.04 39.00
N LEU A 280 21.37 -2.18 40.18
CA LEU A 280 20.90 -3.44 40.72
C LEU A 280 19.40 -3.39 40.92
N ARG A 281 18.66 -4.38 40.43
CA ARG A 281 17.24 -4.56 40.72
C ARG A 281 17.12 -5.53 41.90
N TYR A 282 16.29 -5.22 42.88
CA TYR A 282 15.97 -6.15 43.96
C TYR A 282 14.47 -6.47 43.97
N GLU A 283 14.16 -7.70 44.37
CA GLU A 283 12.80 -8.20 44.52
C GLU A 283 12.70 -9.06 45.78
N ALA A 284 11.70 -8.77 46.61
CA ALA A 284 11.38 -9.56 47.78
C ALA A 284 10.20 -10.48 47.47
N PHE A 285 10.42 -11.78 47.65
CA PHE A 285 9.45 -12.82 47.32
C PHE A 285 9.37 -13.86 48.45
N ASP A 286 8.25 -14.58 48.53
CA ASP A 286 8.03 -15.63 49.52
C ASP A 286 8.58 -16.99 49.04
N ASP A 287 8.65 -17.97 49.94
CA ASP A 287 9.23 -19.29 49.63
C ASP A 287 8.28 -20.19 48.78
N GLU A 288 7.13 -19.69 48.31
CA GLU A 288 6.12 -20.49 47.60
C GLU A 288 6.16 -20.29 46.06
N HIS A 289 6.85 -19.26 45.58
CA HIS A 289 6.85 -18.84 44.17
C HIS A 289 8.27 -18.51 43.67
N CYS A 290 8.47 -18.54 42.36
CA CYS A 290 9.69 -18.03 41.74
C CYS A 290 9.65 -16.50 41.62
N TRP A 291 10.84 -15.87 41.59
CA TRP A 291 10.95 -14.41 41.38
C TRP A 291 10.58 -14.01 39.96
N GLU A 292 10.11 -12.77 39.76
CA GLU A 292 9.76 -12.26 38.44
C GLU A 292 11.00 -12.17 37.52
N PRO A 293 10.98 -12.82 36.34
CA PRO A 293 12.07 -12.73 35.38
C PRO A 293 12.29 -11.31 34.87
N TYR A 294 13.54 -10.98 34.55
CA TYR A 294 13.88 -9.70 33.96
C TYR A 294 14.61 -9.88 32.64
N MET A 295 14.18 -9.14 31.62
CA MET A 295 14.80 -9.13 30.31
C MET A 295 15.01 -7.69 29.83
N PRO A 296 16.26 -7.19 29.80
CA PRO A 296 16.53 -5.90 29.18
C PRO A 296 16.33 -5.98 27.67
N HIS A 297 15.77 -4.93 27.08
CA HIS A 297 15.56 -4.83 25.63
C HIS A 297 14.71 -5.96 25.02
N GLY A 298 13.82 -6.54 25.81
CA GLY A 298 12.87 -7.54 25.37
C GLY A 298 11.59 -7.50 26.18
N ASN A 299 10.75 -8.50 25.96
CA ASN A 299 9.52 -8.73 26.68
C ASN A 299 9.36 -10.23 26.94
N PHE A 300 8.57 -10.58 27.95
CA PHE A 300 8.27 -11.96 28.27
C PHE A 300 6.78 -12.16 28.50
N SER A 301 6.31 -13.38 28.28
CA SER A 301 4.95 -13.80 28.61
C SER A 301 4.99 -15.02 29.52
N SER A 302 4.25 -14.95 30.62
CA SER A 302 4.12 -16.03 31.59
C SER A 302 2.80 -16.78 31.42
N SER A 303 2.81 -18.08 31.70
CA SER A 303 1.58 -18.88 31.84
C SER A 303 0.75 -18.50 33.06
N ASP A 304 1.39 -18.01 34.13
CA ASP A 304 0.76 -17.55 35.37
C ASP A 304 1.52 -16.34 35.94
N ILE A 305 0.80 -15.25 36.25
CA ILE A 305 1.37 -14.01 36.80
C ILE A 305 1.85 -14.17 38.25
N THR A 306 1.44 -15.24 38.93
CA THR A 306 1.84 -15.55 40.31
C THR A 306 3.13 -16.37 40.40
N TYR A 307 3.68 -16.82 39.26
CA TYR A 307 4.95 -17.56 39.19
C TYR A 307 5.02 -18.79 40.12
N GLN A 308 3.89 -19.49 40.29
CA GLN A 308 3.81 -20.75 41.04
C GLN A 308 4.66 -21.87 40.41
N LEU A 309 4.93 -22.92 41.19
CA LEU A 309 5.58 -24.14 40.71
C LEU A 309 4.92 -24.67 39.42
N GLY A 310 5.74 -24.96 38.41
CA GLY A 310 5.30 -25.37 37.07
C GLY A 310 4.93 -24.22 36.13
N THR A 311 5.06 -22.96 36.56
CA THR A 311 4.88 -21.80 35.67
C THR A 311 5.97 -21.79 34.61
N THR A 312 5.58 -21.50 33.36
CA THR A 312 6.50 -21.37 32.23
C THR A 312 6.51 -19.93 31.72
N VAL A 313 7.71 -19.40 31.45
CA VAL A 313 7.91 -18.04 30.95
C VAL A 313 8.65 -18.10 29.63
N THR A 314 8.09 -17.47 28.60
CA THR A 314 8.66 -17.41 27.24
C THR A 314 9.13 -16.01 26.92
N PHE A 315 10.31 -15.89 26.32
CA PHE A 315 10.97 -14.61 26.09
C PHE A 315 11.01 -14.21 24.61
N THR A 316 10.97 -12.90 24.35
CA THR A 316 11.05 -12.30 23.02
C THR A 316 11.87 -11.01 23.05
N CYS A 317 12.89 -10.89 22.20
CA CYS A 317 13.66 -9.64 22.09
C CYS A 317 12.88 -8.54 21.38
N SER A 318 13.18 -7.28 21.73
CA SER A 318 12.66 -6.12 21.02
C SER A 318 13.24 -6.03 19.60
N PRO A 319 12.57 -5.34 18.65
CA PRO A 319 13.05 -5.21 17.28
C PRO A 319 14.49 -4.66 17.22
N GLY A 320 15.37 -5.36 16.50
CA GLY A 320 16.80 -5.02 16.35
C GLY A 320 17.73 -5.70 17.36
N PHE A 321 17.19 -6.45 18.33
CA PHE A 321 17.95 -7.28 19.26
C PHE A 321 17.75 -8.77 18.96
N VAL A 322 18.77 -9.57 19.22
CA VAL A 322 18.78 -11.03 19.00
C VAL A 322 19.16 -11.75 20.30
N MET A 323 18.57 -12.93 20.54
CA MET A 323 18.88 -13.78 21.69
C MET A 323 20.23 -14.48 21.48
N GLU A 324 21.18 -14.27 22.39
CA GLU A 324 22.53 -14.88 22.29
C GLU A 324 22.76 -16.00 23.32
N GLN A 325 22.39 -15.76 24.58
CA GLN A 325 22.64 -16.63 25.73
C GLN A 325 21.34 -16.87 26.50
N GLY A 326 21.24 -17.98 27.24
CA GLY A 326 20.06 -18.36 28.04
C GLY A 326 18.99 -19.14 27.28
N SER A 327 17.95 -19.58 28.00
CA SER A 327 16.84 -20.33 27.40
C SER A 327 15.70 -19.40 26.99
N GLY A 328 15.23 -19.52 25.75
CA GLY A 328 14.02 -18.80 25.28
C GLY A 328 12.75 -19.16 26.07
N THR A 329 12.78 -20.20 26.90
CA THR A 329 11.70 -20.58 27.81
C THR A 329 12.24 -21.18 29.10
N ILE A 330 11.78 -20.68 30.25
CA ILE A 330 12.15 -21.18 31.58
C ILE A 330 10.92 -21.69 32.35
N GLU A 331 11.14 -22.57 33.32
CA GLU A 331 10.11 -23.17 34.16
C GLU A 331 10.47 -23.06 35.64
N CYS A 332 9.49 -22.73 36.49
CA CYS A 332 9.64 -22.68 37.93
C CYS A 332 9.60 -24.10 38.51
N VAL A 333 10.71 -24.56 39.08
CA VAL A 333 10.92 -25.94 39.53
C VAL A 333 11.28 -26.00 41.01
N ASP A 334 11.30 -27.22 41.56
CA ASP A 334 11.64 -27.55 42.95
C ASP A 334 10.62 -27.10 44.02
N PRO A 335 9.76 -28.00 44.52
CA PRO A 335 8.76 -27.69 45.54
C PRO A 335 9.31 -27.30 46.92
N SER A 336 10.59 -27.57 47.19
CA SER A 336 11.23 -27.30 48.49
C SER A 336 12.03 -26.01 48.51
N ASN A 337 12.43 -25.52 47.35
CA ASN A 337 13.13 -24.25 47.15
C ASN A 337 12.85 -23.76 45.72
N PRO A 338 11.68 -23.13 45.48
CA PRO A 338 11.26 -22.72 44.14
C PRO A 338 12.31 -21.84 43.44
N HIS A 339 12.73 -22.25 42.24
CA HIS A 339 13.69 -21.49 41.42
C HIS A 339 13.50 -21.78 39.93
N TRP A 340 13.98 -20.89 39.06
CA TRP A 340 13.99 -21.12 37.62
C TRP A 340 15.01 -22.20 37.23
N ASN A 341 14.58 -23.13 36.37
CA ASN A 341 15.43 -24.23 35.90
C ASN A 341 16.63 -23.75 35.06
N ASP A 342 16.46 -22.68 34.28
CA ASP A 342 17.47 -22.07 33.44
C ASP A 342 17.55 -20.54 33.65
N SER A 343 18.61 -19.91 33.12
CA SER A 343 18.80 -18.45 33.18
C SER A 343 18.01 -17.74 32.07
N GLU A 344 17.56 -16.51 32.36
CA GLU A 344 16.91 -15.64 31.39
C GLU A 344 17.81 -15.32 30.19
N PRO A 345 17.28 -15.18 28.96
CA PRO A 345 18.12 -14.90 27.82
C PRO A 345 18.56 -13.44 27.70
N VAL A 346 19.74 -13.22 27.11
CA VAL A 346 20.29 -11.87 26.90
C VAL A 346 20.01 -11.42 25.46
N CYS A 347 19.29 -10.30 25.33
CA CYS A 347 18.99 -9.64 24.06
C CYS A 347 20.06 -8.60 23.72
N ARG A 348 20.82 -8.82 22.63
CA ARG A 348 21.88 -7.90 22.19
C ARG A 348 21.73 -7.46 20.74
N ALA A 349 22.16 -6.24 20.46
CA ALA A 349 22.34 -5.75 19.09
C ALA A 349 23.65 -6.33 18.53
N LEU A 350 23.52 -7.26 17.59
CA LEU A 350 24.67 -7.98 17.02
C LEU A 350 25.30 -7.22 15.85
N CYS A 351 26.59 -7.50 15.64
CA CYS A 351 27.37 -7.00 14.51
C CYS A 351 27.08 -7.83 13.26
N GLY A 352 26.20 -7.32 12.39
CA GLY A 352 25.83 -7.95 11.13
C GLY A 352 24.75 -9.02 11.23
N GLY A 353 24.39 -9.58 10.07
CA GLY A 353 23.39 -10.64 9.94
C GLY A 353 22.54 -10.53 8.67
N GLU A 354 21.79 -11.59 8.37
CA GLU A 354 20.82 -11.63 7.27
C GLU A 354 19.42 -11.30 7.79
N LEU A 355 18.71 -10.43 7.07
CA LEU A 355 17.41 -9.88 7.44
C LEU A 355 16.41 -10.13 6.30
N THR A 356 15.39 -10.95 6.56
CA THR A 356 14.42 -11.38 5.54
C THR A 356 12.99 -10.87 5.79
N GLU A 357 12.77 -10.18 6.91
CA GLU A 357 11.46 -9.65 7.26
C GLU A 357 11.09 -8.45 6.36
N PRO A 358 9.81 -8.21 6.06
CA PRO A 358 9.39 -7.10 5.20
C PRO A 358 9.64 -5.72 5.83
N ALA A 359 9.84 -5.67 7.15
CA ALA A 359 10.28 -4.49 7.87
C ALA A 359 11.04 -4.91 9.13
N GLY A 360 11.96 -4.07 9.58
CA GLY A 360 12.73 -4.33 10.79
C GLY A 360 13.59 -3.16 11.22
N THR A 361 14.41 -3.41 12.23
CA THR A 361 15.28 -2.41 12.86
C THR A 361 16.71 -2.92 12.87
N ILE A 362 17.65 -2.06 12.50
CA ILE A 362 19.09 -2.29 12.58
C ILE A 362 19.65 -1.28 13.59
N LEU A 363 20.38 -1.81 14.56
CA LEU A 363 21.02 -1.06 15.63
C LEU A 363 22.52 -1.19 15.49
N SER A 364 23.27 -0.18 15.94
CA SER A 364 24.72 -0.35 16.09
C SER A 364 25.02 -1.45 17.13
N PRO A 365 26.16 -2.15 17.00
CA PRO A 365 26.57 -3.15 17.97
C PRO A 365 26.58 -2.59 19.39
N ASP A 366 26.12 -3.39 20.36
CA ASP A 366 26.00 -3.04 21.78
C ASP A 366 25.02 -1.91 22.13
N TRP A 367 24.18 -1.46 21.17
CA TRP A 367 23.13 -0.47 21.43
C TRP A 367 22.27 -0.86 22.64
N PRO A 368 21.94 0.08 23.56
CA PRO A 368 22.14 1.53 23.50
C PRO A 368 23.51 2.02 23.99
N GLN A 369 24.43 1.11 24.31
CA GLN A 369 25.79 1.46 24.68
C GLN A 369 26.60 1.86 23.44
N SER A 370 27.74 2.52 23.67
CA SER A 370 28.63 2.89 22.57
C SER A 370 29.29 1.66 21.96
N TYR A 371 29.26 1.57 20.63
CA TYR A 371 29.89 0.49 19.89
C TYR A 371 31.43 0.52 20.01
N SER A 372 32.02 -0.68 20.02
CA SER A 372 33.46 -0.89 20.13
C SER A 372 34.27 -0.39 18.91
N LYS A 373 35.59 -0.25 19.08
CA LYS A 373 36.54 0.10 18.01
C LYS A 373 36.96 -1.12 17.19
N GLY A 374 37.34 -0.92 15.93
CA GLY A 374 37.83 -1.99 15.05
C GLY A 374 36.75 -2.98 14.59
N LEU A 375 35.49 -2.56 14.55
CA LEU A 375 34.36 -3.37 14.09
C LEU A 375 34.25 -3.31 12.55
N ASP A 376 33.85 -4.42 11.95
CA ASP A 376 33.47 -4.52 10.53
C ASP A 376 32.19 -5.35 10.42
N CYS A 377 31.04 -4.67 10.50
CA CYS A 377 29.73 -5.29 10.57
C CYS A 377 29.02 -5.20 9.22
N VAL A 378 28.41 -6.30 8.78
CA VAL A 378 27.69 -6.37 7.50
C VAL A 378 26.29 -6.91 7.73
N TRP A 379 25.28 -6.11 7.39
CA TRP A 379 23.87 -6.51 7.36
C TRP A 379 23.39 -6.66 5.93
N GLN A 380 22.70 -7.76 5.63
CA GLN A 380 22.13 -8.04 4.32
C GLN A 380 20.62 -8.14 4.44
N ILE A 381 19.91 -7.25 3.76
CA ILE A 381 18.45 -7.21 3.74
C ILE A 381 17.97 -7.84 2.43
N HIS A 382 17.15 -8.88 2.55
CA HIS A 382 16.52 -9.59 1.44
C HIS A 382 15.01 -9.36 1.50
N GLY A 383 14.52 -8.48 0.64
CA GLY A 383 13.09 -8.22 0.47
C GLY A 383 12.49 -8.97 -0.72
N ASN A 384 11.21 -8.77 -0.95
CA ASN A 384 10.50 -9.27 -2.11
C ASN A 384 11.05 -8.67 -3.42
N GLU A 385 11.32 -9.53 -4.42
CA GLU A 385 11.88 -9.16 -5.74
C GLU A 385 11.09 -8.07 -6.49
N GLU A 386 9.80 -7.89 -6.21
CA GLU A 386 8.95 -6.88 -6.86
C GLU A 386 8.95 -5.52 -6.13
N LYS A 387 9.60 -5.41 -4.97
CA LYS A 387 9.61 -4.22 -4.12
C LYS A 387 11.00 -3.64 -3.96
N ARG A 388 11.06 -2.40 -3.45
CA ARG A 388 12.28 -1.72 -3.04
C ARG A 388 12.37 -1.67 -1.52
N ILE A 389 13.57 -1.45 -1.01
CA ILE A 389 13.82 -1.29 0.42
C ILE A 389 14.04 0.20 0.70
N GLU A 390 13.22 0.75 1.57
CA GLU A 390 13.43 2.07 2.15
C GLU A 390 14.10 1.92 3.51
N LEU A 391 15.20 2.64 3.70
CA LEU A 391 15.89 2.83 4.97
C LEU A 391 15.54 4.21 5.53
N ASP A 392 14.91 4.24 6.69
CA ASP A 392 14.65 5.44 7.49
C ASP A 392 15.69 5.50 8.63
N VAL A 393 16.72 6.30 8.40
CA VAL A 393 17.81 6.50 9.37
C VAL A 393 17.35 7.55 10.37
N GLN A 394 16.92 7.08 11.54
CA GLN A 394 16.42 7.93 12.62
C GLN A 394 17.55 8.62 13.37
N ILE A 395 18.60 7.86 13.70
CA ILE A 395 19.78 8.32 14.43
C ILE A 395 21.01 7.86 13.67
N LEU A 396 21.91 8.79 13.34
CA LEU A 396 23.26 8.48 12.88
C LEU A 396 24.25 9.33 13.67
N ASN A 397 24.89 8.74 14.66
CA ASN A 397 25.89 9.38 15.50
C ASN A 397 27.13 8.48 15.59
N ILE A 398 27.88 8.42 14.49
CA ILE A 398 29.13 7.67 14.36
C ILE A 398 30.35 8.61 14.45
N ARG A 399 31.53 8.10 14.82
CA ARG A 399 32.74 8.94 14.87
C ARG A 399 33.13 9.39 13.45
N HIS A 400 33.89 10.47 13.35
CA HIS A 400 34.27 11.05 12.05
C HIS A 400 35.25 10.16 11.27
N SER A 401 35.99 9.31 11.99
CA SER A 401 36.89 8.26 11.52
C SER A 401 36.16 7.00 11.04
N ASP A 402 34.91 6.80 11.49
CA ASP A 402 34.11 5.63 11.19
C ASP A 402 33.24 5.86 9.94
N VAL A 403 32.87 4.74 9.31
CA VAL A 403 32.21 4.76 8.00
C VAL A 403 31.02 3.81 7.98
N LEU A 404 29.86 4.32 7.56
CA LEU A 404 28.68 3.51 7.24
C LEU A 404 28.41 3.58 5.73
N THR A 405 28.43 2.44 5.04
CA THR A 405 28.23 2.35 3.58
C THR A 405 26.99 1.54 3.27
N VAL A 406 26.14 2.07 2.38
CA VAL A 406 24.92 1.41 1.92
C VAL A 406 25.07 1.04 0.43
N PHE A 407 24.87 -0.23 0.13
CA PHE A 407 25.03 -0.84 -1.18
C PHE A 407 23.68 -1.33 -1.73
N ASP A 408 23.44 -1.12 -3.02
CA ASP A 408 22.26 -1.55 -3.77
C ASP A 408 22.48 -2.94 -4.36
N GLY A 409 22.28 -3.97 -3.53
CA GLY A 409 22.47 -5.37 -3.87
C GLY A 409 22.92 -6.23 -2.69
N ARG A 410 23.08 -7.53 -2.92
CA ARG A 410 23.41 -8.54 -1.90
C ARG A 410 24.84 -8.55 -1.35
N ASP A 411 25.77 -7.86 -2.00
CA ASP A 411 27.18 -7.95 -1.62
C ASP A 411 27.89 -6.59 -1.64
N LEU A 412 29.10 -6.57 -1.09
CA LEU A 412 29.96 -5.38 -0.99
C LEU A 412 30.57 -4.97 -2.35
N MET A 413 30.35 -5.74 -3.41
CA MET A 413 30.78 -5.41 -4.78
C MET A 413 29.67 -4.70 -5.57
N SER A 414 28.46 -4.64 -5.01
CA SER A 414 27.31 -3.98 -5.63
C SER A 414 27.42 -2.45 -5.60
N HIS A 415 26.49 -1.76 -6.25
CA HIS A 415 26.60 -0.32 -6.43
C HIS A 415 26.42 0.42 -5.11
N VAL A 416 27.35 1.31 -4.75
CA VAL A 416 27.23 2.13 -3.54
C VAL A 416 26.16 3.21 -3.76
N ILE A 417 25.06 3.14 -3.01
CA ILE A 417 24.05 4.20 -2.98
C ILE A 417 24.68 5.45 -2.34
N ARG A 418 25.25 5.27 -1.15
CA ARG A 418 25.90 6.34 -0.39
C ARG A 418 26.79 5.82 0.73
N GLN A 419 27.80 6.62 1.05
CA GLN A 419 28.66 6.45 2.22
C GLN A 419 28.46 7.64 3.17
N TYR A 420 28.44 7.35 4.48
CA TYR A 420 28.22 8.32 5.54
C TYR A 420 29.38 8.32 6.52
N LEU A 421 29.79 9.52 6.94
CA LEU A 421 30.82 9.77 7.94
C LEU A 421 30.30 10.78 8.96
N GLY A 422 30.65 10.59 10.23
CA GLY A 422 30.25 11.48 11.32
C GLY A 422 28.74 11.48 11.62
N SER A 423 28.32 12.38 12.50
CA SER A 423 26.93 12.49 12.95
C SER A 423 26.05 13.24 11.95
N ARG A 424 24.79 12.83 11.80
CA ARG A 424 23.81 13.44 10.90
C ARG A 424 22.39 13.36 11.47
N GLU A 425 21.57 14.36 11.14
CA GLU A 425 20.13 14.35 11.43
C GLU A 425 19.38 13.31 10.58
N ARG A 426 18.11 13.03 10.91
CA ARG A 426 17.29 12.00 10.26
C ARG A 426 17.19 12.15 8.73
N PHE A 427 17.28 11.04 8.00
CA PHE A 427 17.11 11.03 6.54
C PHE A 427 16.64 9.66 6.03
N GLN A 428 16.20 9.62 4.77
CA GLN A 428 15.72 8.40 4.10
C GLN A 428 16.58 8.05 2.88
N VAL A 429 16.68 6.75 2.61
CA VAL A 429 17.37 6.18 1.45
C VAL A 429 16.49 5.08 0.86
N VAL A 430 16.29 5.09 -0.46
CA VAL A 430 15.54 4.03 -1.15
C VAL A 430 16.51 3.30 -2.07
N SER A 431 16.51 1.98 -2.02
CA SER A 431 17.30 1.13 -2.91
C SER A 431 16.76 1.13 -4.34
N GLY A 432 17.57 0.68 -5.30
CA GLY A 432 17.13 0.45 -6.68
C GLY A 432 16.40 -0.89 -6.83
N GLY A 433 16.82 -1.90 -6.06
CA GLY A 433 16.26 -3.26 -6.06
C GLY A 433 15.71 -3.74 -4.71
N SER A 434 15.47 -5.05 -4.61
CA SER A 434 14.93 -5.74 -3.43
C SER A 434 15.99 -6.24 -2.44
N GLU A 435 17.27 -6.00 -2.72
CA GLU A 435 18.39 -6.41 -1.87
C GLU A 435 19.24 -5.20 -1.51
N VAL A 436 19.61 -5.10 -0.23
CA VAL A 436 20.46 -4.02 0.29
C VAL A 436 21.51 -4.60 1.22
N THR A 437 22.76 -4.18 1.04
CA THR A 437 23.83 -4.51 1.98
C THR A 437 24.30 -3.25 2.69
N ILE A 438 24.42 -3.31 4.01
CA ILE A 438 24.90 -2.21 4.85
C ILE A 438 26.18 -2.66 5.53
N GLN A 439 27.25 -1.89 5.37
CA GLN A 439 28.53 -2.14 6.03
C GLN A 439 28.86 -1.00 6.99
N PHE A 440 29.21 -1.34 8.22
CA PHE A 440 29.71 -0.40 9.21
C PHE A 440 31.14 -0.76 9.61
N GLN A 441 32.06 0.20 9.49
CA GLN A 441 33.46 0.04 9.82
C GLN A 441 33.89 1.08 10.86
N SER A 442 34.44 0.63 11.98
CA SER A 442 34.98 1.51 13.03
C SER A 442 36.50 1.46 13.11
N ASP A 443 37.13 2.63 13.29
CA ASP A 443 38.58 2.77 13.29
C ASP A 443 39.21 2.13 14.55
N PRO A 444 40.14 1.16 14.43
CA PRO A 444 40.81 0.53 15.57
C PRO A 444 41.76 1.46 16.32
N ASN A 445 42.23 2.55 15.70
CA ASN A 445 43.25 3.45 16.24
C ASN A 445 42.70 4.75 16.83
N ASP A 446 41.38 4.90 16.93
CA ASP A 446 40.76 6.11 17.47
C ASP A 446 41.02 6.24 18.98
N SER A 447 41.61 7.37 19.38
CA SER A 447 41.96 7.71 20.77
C SER A 447 40.97 8.69 21.42
N SER A 448 39.87 9.03 20.74
CA SER A 448 38.88 9.98 21.24
C SER A 448 37.83 9.30 22.14
N PHE A 449 37.74 9.74 23.40
CA PHE A 449 36.74 9.29 24.38
C PHE A 449 35.34 9.91 24.14
N ILE A 450 34.88 9.99 22.89
CA ILE A 450 33.56 10.54 22.58
C ILE A 450 32.55 9.39 22.64
N LEU A 451 31.61 9.45 23.59
CA LEU A 451 30.42 8.60 23.65
C LEU A 451 29.55 8.85 22.42
N SER A 452 29.84 8.13 21.33
CA SER A 452 28.99 8.10 20.14
C SER A 452 27.81 7.16 20.42
N GLN A 453 26.58 7.65 20.21
CA GLN A 453 25.36 6.86 20.47
C GLN A 453 25.14 5.77 19.41
N GLY A 454 25.91 5.72 18.32
CA GLY A 454 25.75 4.72 17.27
C GLY A 454 24.67 5.10 16.26
N PHE A 455 23.96 4.10 15.73
CA PHE A 455 22.92 4.34 14.74
C PHE A 455 21.69 3.47 14.96
N LEU A 456 20.55 4.00 14.54
CA LEU A 456 19.25 3.34 14.54
C LEU A 456 18.61 3.55 13.17
N ILE A 457 18.39 2.44 12.46
CA ILE A 457 17.86 2.42 11.10
C ILE A 457 16.63 1.53 11.10
N HIS A 458 15.49 2.06 10.68
CA HIS A 458 14.34 1.24 10.34
C HIS A 458 14.36 0.96 8.85
N TYR A 459 14.08 -0.28 8.46
CA TYR A 459 13.90 -0.62 7.05
C TYR A 459 12.49 -1.15 6.82
N ARG A 460 11.97 -0.92 5.62
CA ARG A 460 10.70 -1.50 5.17
C ARG A 460 10.70 -1.67 3.66
N GLU A 461 9.94 -2.66 3.22
CA GLU A 461 9.59 -2.82 1.81
C GLU A 461 8.62 -1.72 1.38
N VAL A 462 8.93 -1.07 0.26
CA VAL A 462 8.12 -0.04 -0.37
C VAL A 462 7.90 -0.39 -1.85
N GLU A 463 6.78 0.07 -2.39
CA GLU A 463 6.52 -0.05 -3.82
C GLU A 463 7.55 0.75 -4.64
N PRO A 464 7.98 0.26 -5.81
CA PRO A 464 8.93 0.99 -6.64
C PRO A 464 8.35 2.35 -7.07
N ASN A 465 9.01 3.46 -6.69
CA ASN A 465 8.55 4.84 -6.99
C ASN A 465 8.56 5.19 -8.51
N ASP A 466 8.73 4.21 -9.38
CA ASP A 466 8.72 4.28 -10.86
C ASP A 466 7.43 3.67 -11.46
N THR A 467 6.38 3.48 -10.65
CA THR A 467 5.10 2.92 -11.09
C THR A 467 4.01 4.00 -11.25
N CYS A 468 3.20 3.89 -12.29
CA CYS A 468 1.98 4.67 -12.46
C CYS A 468 0.93 4.32 -11.38
N PRO A 469 0.01 5.24 -11.01
CA PRO A 469 -1.06 4.95 -10.04
C PRO A 469 -1.93 3.76 -10.46
N THR A 470 -2.34 2.90 -9.54
CA THR A 470 -3.25 1.79 -9.87
C THR A 470 -4.64 2.31 -10.25
N LEU A 471 -5.15 1.93 -11.42
CA LEU A 471 -6.48 2.33 -11.91
C LEU A 471 -7.57 1.35 -11.41
N PRO A 472 -8.79 1.84 -11.08
CA PRO A 472 -9.89 1.00 -10.63
C PRO A 472 -10.45 0.09 -11.74
N GLN A 473 -11.08 -1.01 -11.33
CA GLN A 473 -11.82 -1.89 -12.25
C GLN A 473 -13.08 -1.18 -12.79
N ILE A 474 -13.47 -1.51 -14.03
CA ILE A 474 -14.62 -0.91 -14.71
C ILE A 474 -15.84 -1.82 -14.63
N GLU A 475 -17.03 -1.24 -14.46
CA GLU A 475 -18.29 -1.98 -14.37
C GLU A 475 -18.63 -2.66 -15.72
N PHE A 476 -19.13 -3.89 -15.68
CA PHE A 476 -19.43 -4.72 -16.87
C PHE A 476 -18.23 -4.92 -17.82
N GLY A 477 -17.00 -4.86 -17.30
CA GLY A 477 -15.77 -5.14 -18.04
C GLY A 477 -14.66 -5.73 -17.18
N TRP A 478 -13.52 -6.00 -17.80
CA TRP A 478 -12.29 -6.43 -17.13
C TRP A 478 -11.07 -5.77 -17.77
N ILE A 479 -9.97 -5.79 -17.03
CA ILE A 479 -8.68 -5.24 -17.43
C ILE A 479 -7.64 -6.36 -17.52
N SER A 480 -6.77 -6.28 -18.51
CA SER A 480 -5.60 -7.15 -18.67
C SER A 480 -4.35 -6.28 -18.75
N SER A 481 -3.31 -6.64 -17.99
CA SER A 481 -2.04 -5.92 -17.95
C SER A 481 -0.95 -6.73 -18.65
N SER A 482 -0.05 -6.03 -19.33
CA SER A 482 1.17 -6.59 -19.91
C SER A 482 2.24 -6.96 -18.87
N HIS A 483 2.23 -6.31 -17.69
CA HIS A 483 3.20 -6.50 -16.60
C HIS A 483 2.47 -6.74 -15.27
N SER A 484 3.14 -7.39 -14.30
CA SER A 484 2.57 -7.64 -12.96
C SER A 484 2.35 -6.35 -12.18
N SER A 485 3.21 -5.35 -12.36
CA SER A 485 3.12 -4.01 -11.75
C SER A 485 3.08 -2.91 -12.82
N PRO A 486 2.45 -1.75 -12.55
CA PRO A 486 2.24 -0.67 -13.54
C PRO A 486 3.51 0.20 -13.73
N VAL A 487 4.59 -0.41 -14.20
CA VAL A 487 5.86 0.28 -14.51
C VAL A 487 5.78 1.06 -15.83
N ARG A 488 6.76 1.93 -16.10
CA ARG A 488 6.87 2.67 -17.37
C ARG A 488 6.77 1.74 -18.59
N GLY A 489 5.95 2.12 -19.57
CA GLY A 489 5.68 1.32 -20.76
C GLY A 489 4.66 0.20 -20.56
N SER A 490 4.15 0.00 -19.34
CA SER A 490 3.05 -0.94 -19.10
C SER A 490 1.82 -0.55 -19.92
N VAL A 491 1.28 -1.55 -20.61
CA VAL A 491 0.06 -1.46 -21.40
C VAL A 491 -1.06 -2.17 -20.66
N LEU A 492 -2.17 -1.46 -20.45
CA LEU A 492 -3.43 -1.95 -19.92
C LEU A 492 -4.45 -2.03 -21.07
N THR A 493 -5.10 -3.18 -21.20
CA THR A 493 -6.14 -3.42 -22.21
C THR A 493 -7.47 -3.72 -21.52
N TYR A 494 -8.47 -2.90 -21.80
CA TYR A 494 -9.82 -3.00 -21.27
C TYR A 494 -10.74 -3.73 -22.23
N GLN A 495 -11.61 -4.59 -21.70
CA GLN A 495 -12.58 -5.35 -22.46
C GLN A 495 -13.93 -5.36 -21.76
N CYS A 496 -15.01 -5.29 -22.53
CA CYS A 496 -16.37 -5.30 -22.02
C CYS A 496 -17.02 -6.68 -22.09
N GLN A 497 -17.96 -6.94 -21.19
CA GLN A 497 -18.77 -8.14 -21.20
C GLN A 497 -19.67 -8.22 -22.45
N PRO A 498 -20.06 -9.44 -22.88
CA PRO A 498 -20.92 -9.61 -24.05
C PRO A 498 -22.24 -8.81 -23.93
N GLY A 499 -22.50 -7.95 -24.93
CA GLY A 499 -23.68 -7.05 -24.94
C GLY A 499 -23.36 -5.61 -24.49
N TYR A 500 -22.12 -5.34 -24.08
CA TYR A 500 -21.60 -4.01 -23.83
C TYR A 500 -20.47 -3.70 -24.82
N ASP A 501 -20.33 -2.44 -25.17
CA ASP A 501 -19.28 -1.92 -26.04
C ASP A 501 -18.46 -0.86 -25.29
N ILE A 502 -17.20 -0.69 -25.67
CA ILE A 502 -16.27 0.18 -24.96
C ILE A 502 -16.45 1.63 -25.40
N SER A 503 -16.65 2.52 -24.44
CA SER A 503 -16.71 3.96 -24.64
C SER A 503 -15.50 4.61 -24.00
N GLY A 504 -14.48 4.92 -24.83
CA GLY A 504 -13.21 5.50 -24.41
C GLY A 504 -12.02 4.81 -25.08
N SER A 505 -10.83 4.96 -24.50
CA SER A 505 -9.62 4.25 -24.96
C SER A 505 -9.63 2.82 -24.42
N ASP A 506 -9.61 1.83 -25.32
CA ASP A 506 -9.50 0.41 -24.98
C ASP A 506 -8.10 0.02 -24.53
N ILE A 507 -7.10 0.82 -24.89
CA ILE A 507 -5.69 0.65 -24.50
C ILE A 507 -5.21 1.91 -23.76
N ILE A 508 -4.59 1.72 -22.59
CA ILE A 508 -3.99 2.79 -21.79
C ILE A 508 -2.55 2.40 -21.46
N THR A 509 -1.62 3.36 -21.57
CA THR A 509 -0.18 3.13 -21.41
C THR A 509 0.43 4.00 -20.32
N CYS A 510 1.33 3.42 -19.51
CA CYS A 510 2.06 4.15 -18.48
C CYS A 510 3.22 4.91 -19.13
N GLN A 511 3.16 6.24 -19.07
CA GLN A 511 4.08 7.15 -19.74
C GLN A 511 5.37 7.38 -18.93
N TRP A 512 6.31 8.12 -19.51
CA TRP A 512 7.62 8.41 -18.92
C TRP A 512 7.53 9.30 -17.67
N ASP A 513 6.46 10.10 -17.56
CA ASP A 513 6.16 10.99 -16.44
C ASP A 513 5.36 10.30 -15.32
N LEU A 514 5.21 8.97 -15.37
CA LEU A 514 4.42 8.16 -14.45
C LEU A 514 2.92 8.50 -14.45
N SER A 515 2.42 9.08 -15.54
CA SER A 515 0.99 9.27 -15.80
C SER A 515 0.45 8.24 -16.79
N TRP A 516 -0.86 8.01 -16.77
CA TRP A 516 -1.54 7.20 -17.78
C TRP A 516 -1.87 8.02 -19.03
N SER A 517 -1.76 7.41 -20.21
CA SER A 517 -2.04 8.07 -21.49
C SER A 517 -3.49 8.53 -21.68
N SER A 518 -4.43 7.98 -20.90
CA SER A 518 -5.86 8.32 -20.94
C SER A 518 -6.55 7.89 -19.64
N THR A 519 -7.77 8.36 -19.41
CA THR A 519 -8.63 7.94 -18.30
C THR A 519 -9.30 6.58 -18.58
N PRO A 520 -9.68 5.80 -17.55
CA PRO A 520 -10.38 4.52 -17.72
C PRO A 520 -11.65 4.63 -18.59
N PRO A 521 -11.89 3.70 -19.54
CA PRO A 521 -13.08 3.68 -20.38
C PRO A 521 -14.31 3.17 -19.62
N SER A 522 -15.50 3.39 -20.18
CA SER A 522 -16.76 2.87 -19.63
C SER A 522 -17.41 1.87 -20.58
N CYS A 523 -17.96 0.77 -20.06
CA CYS A 523 -18.70 -0.21 -20.86
C CYS A 523 -20.18 0.19 -20.98
N VAL A 524 -20.63 0.53 -22.19
CA VAL A 524 -22.00 0.96 -22.47
C VAL A 524 -22.81 -0.15 -23.13
N LYS A 525 -24.06 -0.35 -22.70
CA LYS A 525 -24.91 -1.41 -23.23
C LYS A 525 -25.25 -1.16 -24.70
N VAL A 526 -25.06 -2.17 -25.56
CA VAL A 526 -25.39 -2.10 -26.99
C VAL A 526 -26.91 -2.14 -27.18
N GLN A 527 -27.47 -1.06 -27.72
CA GLN A 527 -28.94 -0.88 -27.91
C GLN A 527 -29.37 -0.95 -29.39
N GLN A 528 -28.48 -1.35 -30.29
CA GLN A 528 -28.73 -1.37 -31.73
C GLN A 528 -28.46 -2.74 -32.34
N CYS A 529 -29.25 -3.11 -33.34
CA CYS A 529 -29.00 -4.28 -34.17
C CYS A 529 -28.02 -3.94 -35.33
N PRO A 530 -27.23 -4.93 -35.81
CA PRO A 530 -26.38 -4.77 -36.99
C PRO A 530 -27.18 -4.36 -38.23
N ASP A 531 -26.57 -3.70 -39.23
CA ASP A 531 -27.29 -3.42 -40.48
C ASP A 531 -27.67 -4.76 -41.18
N PRO A 532 -28.96 -5.01 -41.49
CA PRO A 532 -29.40 -6.23 -42.17
C PRO A 532 -28.97 -6.36 -43.65
N GLY A 533 -28.26 -5.35 -44.17
CA GLY A 533 -27.78 -5.27 -45.55
C GLY A 533 -28.79 -4.66 -46.52
N GLU A 534 -28.34 -4.43 -47.76
CA GLU A 534 -29.21 -4.05 -48.87
C GLU A 534 -29.71 -5.29 -49.62
N VAL A 535 -30.94 -5.23 -50.13
CA VAL A 535 -31.53 -6.30 -50.95
C VAL A 535 -31.34 -5.96 -52.42
N VAL A 536 -30.49 -6.73 -53.11
CA VAL A 536 -30.24 -6.58 -54.55
C VAL A 536 -31.54 -6.78 -55.32
N ASN A 537 -31.84 -5.91 -56.29
CA ASN A 537 -33.11 -5.90 -57.05
C ASN A 537 -34.37 -5.72 -56.18
N GLY A 538 -34.22 -5.06 -55.03
CA GLY A 538 -35.32 -4.66 -54.16
C GLY A 538 -35.03 -3.36 -53.40
N ALA A 539 -35.90 -3.04 -52.45
CA ALA A 539 -35.80 -1.89 -51.57
C ALA A 539 -36.20 -2.25 -50.13
N ARG A 540 -35.70 -1.48 -49.17
CA ARG A 540 -36.06 -1.59 -47.73
C ARG A 540 -36.75 -0.32 -47.25
N SER A 541 -37.66 -0.44 -46.27
CA SER A 541 -38.55 0.65 -45.83
C SER A 541 -37.88 1.73 -44.99
N VAL A 542 -36.74 1.45 -44.35
CA VAL A 542 -36.05 2.37 -43.45
C VAL A 542 -34.54 2.32 -43.69
N ARG A 543 -33.92 3.51 -43.72
CA ARG A 543 -32.47 3.72 -43.77
C ARG A 543 -32.09 4.80 -42.73
N PRO A 544 -32.15 4.47 -41.44
CA PRO A 544 -31.82 5.43 -40.39
C PRO A 544 -30.31 5.75 -40.43
N GLU A 545 -29.95 7.03 -40.32
CA GLU A 545 -28.56 7.49 -40.28
C GLU A 545 -27.84 7.08 -38.99
N ALA A 546 -28.59 6.88 -37.89
CA ALA A 546 -28.07 6.57 -36.56
C ALA A 546 -28.17 5.08 -36.15
N GLY A 547 -28.39 4.17 -37.10
CA GLY A 547 -28.49 2.72 -36.85
C GLY A 547 -29.90 2.24 -36.47
N PHE A 548 -30.04 0.92 -36.23
CA PHE A 548 -31.33 0.26 -36.01
C PHE A 548 -31.54 -0.04 -34.52
N ALA A 549 -32.21 0.86 -33.80
CA ALA A 549 -32.51 0.67 -32.38
C ALA A 549 -33.44 -0.54 -32.13
N VAL A 550 -33.38 -1.11 -30.92
CA VAL A 550 -34.30 -2.16 -30.48
C VAL A 550 -35.76 -1.75 -30.68
N GLY A 551 -36.56 -2.62 -31.29
CA GLY A 551 -37.94 -2.35 -31.69
C GLY A 551 -38.12 -1.88 -33.14
N THR A 552 -37.03 -1.57 -33.85
CA THR A 552 -37.11 -1.18 -35.27
C THR A 552 -37.60 -2.33 -36.14
N VAL A 553 -38.54 -2.04 -37.06
CA VAL A 553 -39.07 -3.01 -38.03
C VAL A 553 -38.69 -2.56 -39.44
N VAL A 554 -38.00 -3.44 -40.17
CA VAL A 554 -37.57 -3.21 -41.56
C VAL A 554 -38.43 -4.06 -42.49
N ARG A 555 -39.11 -3.44 -43.46
CA ARG A 555 -39.90 -4.13 -44.48
C ARG A 555 -39.15 -4.13 -45.82
N PHE A 556 -39.29 -5.19 -46.58
CA PHE A 556 -38.62 -5.36 -47.86
C PHE A 556 -39.63 -5.45 -49.01
N SER A 557 -39.25 -4.95 -50.18
CA SER A 557 -39.99 -5.04 -51.43
C SER A 557 -39.03 -5.36 -52.58
N CYS A 558 -39.50 -6.04 -53.63
CA CYS A 558 -38.71 -6.29 -54.83
C CYS A 558 -39.08 -5.36 -55.99
N ASN A 559 -38.11 -5.12 -56.87
CA ASN A 559 -38.32 -4.42 -58.12
C ASN A 559 -39.20 -5.26 -59.06
N GLN A 560 -39.79 -4.61 -60.08
CA GLN A 560 -40.68 -5.26 -61.03
C GLN A 560 -39.98 -6.46 -61.73
N GLY A 561 -40.64 -7.61 -61.80
CA GLY A 561 -40.11 -8.87 -62.37
C GLY A 561 -39.38 -9.79 -61.38
N TYR A 562 -39.19 -9.34 -60.13
CA TYR A 562 -38.57 -10.11 -59.06
C TYR A 562 -39.60 -10.43 -57.97
N GLN A 563 -39.48 -11.61 -57.35
CA GLN A 563 -40.31 -12.04 -56.23
C GLN A 563 -39.45 -12.20 -54.96
N LEU A 564 -40.00 -11.80 -53.81
CA LEU A 564 -39.36 -11.99 -52.50
C LEU A 564 -39.29 -13.47 -52.14
N GLU A 565 -38.09 -13.94 -51.85
CA GLU A 565 -37.80 -15.24 -51.24
C GLU A 565 -37.28 -15.00 -49.82
N GLY A 566 -38.13 -15.28 -48.82
CA GLY A 566 -37.86 -15.04 -47.41
C GLY A 566 -38.90 -14.15 -46.72
N PRO A 567 -38.62 -13.65 -45.51
CA PRO A 567 -39.56 -12.82 -44.74
C PRO A 567 -39.74 -11.43 -45.37
N SER A 568 -40.98 -10.96 -45.46
CA SER A 568 -41.29 -9.61 -45.99
C SER A 568 -40.96 -8.48 -45.01
N GLN A 569 -40.74 -8.81 -43.73
CA GLN A 569 -40.29 -7.87 -42.70
C GLN A 569 -39.49 -8.57 -41.60
N ILE A 570 -38.54 -7.85 -41.00
CA ILE A 570 -37.74 -8.29 -39.83
C ILE A 570 -37.79 -7.24 -38.72
N SER A 571 -37.72 -7.67 -37.46
CA SER A 571 -37.76 -6.81 -36.27
C SER A 571 -36.51 -6.98 -35.40
N CYS A 572 -35.98 -5.86 -34.89
CA CYS A 572 -34.84 -5.86 -33.98
C CYS A 572 -35.31 -6.13 -32.54
N HIS A 573 -34.87 -7.24 -31.95
CA HIS A 573 -35.20 -7.61 -30.57
C HIS A 573 -33.99 -7.45 -29.66
N GLY A 574 -34.22 -6.83 -28.50
CA GLY A 574 -33.24 -6.77 -27.42
C GLY A 574 -33.12 -8.13 -26.73
N ARG A 575 -31.96 -8.36 -26.10
CA ARG A 575 -31.70 -9.55 -25.29
C ARG A 575 -31.15 -9.11 -23.93
N ASP A 576 -31.53 -9.82 -22.88
CA ASP A 576 -31.02 -9.53 -21.53
C ASP A 576 -29.53 -9.89 -21.40
N THR A 577 -29.09 -10.94 -22.10
CA THR A 577 -27.70 -11.42 -22.15
C THR A 577 -27.17 -11.48 -23.60
N GLY A 578 -26.43 -10.45 -24.01
CA GLY A 578 -25.77 -10.36 -25.32
C GLY A 578 -26.32 -9.26 -26.24
N THR A 579 -25.78 -9.17 -27.46
CA THR A 579 -26.13 -8.11 -28.42
C THR A 579 -27.56 -8.27 -28.98
N PRO A 580 -28.28 -7.16 -29.21
CA PRO A 580 -29.56 -7.17 -29.92
C PRO A 580 -29.46 -7.90 -31.27
N LYS A 581 -30.52 -8.64 -31.64
CA LYS A 581 -30.53 -9.46 -32.86
C LYS A 581 -31.83 -9.29 -33.63
N TRP A 582 -31.73 -9.38 -34.96
CA TRP A 582 -32.89 -9.48 -35.85
C TRP A 582 -33.67 -10.78 -35.64
N SER A 583 -34.99 -10.67 -35.78
CA SER A 583 -35.93 -11.79 -35.72
C SER A 583 -35.63 -12.89 -36.75
N ASP A 584 -35.11 -12.52 -37.92
CA ASP A 584 -34.81 -13.42 -39.03
C ASP A 584 -33.68 -12.86 -39.94
N ARG A 585 -33.27 -13.61 -40.96
CA ARG A 585 -32.26 -13.20 -41.97
C ARG A 585 -32.91 -12.32 -43.06
N SER A 586 -32.09 -11.51 -43.75
CA SER A 586 -32.55 -10.66 -44.85
C SER A 586 -33.00 -11.48 -46.07
N PRO A 587 -34.14 -11.12 -46.70
CA PRO A 587 -34.70 -11.85 -47.84
C PRO A 587 -33.93 -11.56 -49.15
N LYS A 588 -34.14 -12.39 -50.17
CA LYS A 588 -33.58 -12.21 -51.52
C LYS A 588 -34.67 -11.93 -52.54
N CYS A 589 -34.39 -11.05 -53.50
CA CYS A 589 -35.25 -10.84 -54.66
C CYS A 589 -34.77 -11.71 -55.82
N VAL A 590 -35.53 -12.74 -56.15
CA VAL A 590 -35.19 -13.67 -57.23
C VAL A 590 -36.01 -13.37 -58.47
N LEU A 591 -35.35 -13.43 -59.63
CA LEU A 591 -35.98 -13.21 -60.93
C LEU A 591 -36.92 -14.37 -61.22
N LYS A 592 -38.17 -14.09 -61.60
CA LYS A 592 -39.13 -15.13 -61.98
C LYS A 592 -39.39 -15.06 -63.48
N TYR A 593 -39.16 -16.18 -64.16
CA TYR A 593 -39.42 -16.32 -65.57
C TYR A 593 -40.88 -16.73 -65.81
N ASP A 594 -41.51 -16.14 -66.82
CA ASP A 594 -42.79 -16.64 -67.32
C ASP A 594 -42.56 -17.97 -68.06
N PRO A 595 -43.38 -19.00 -67.81
CA PRO A 595 -43.16 -20.32 -68.39
C PRO A 595 -43.50 -20.36 -69.88
N CYS A 596 -42.78 -21.18 -70.66
CA CYS A 596 -43.07 -21.37 -72.07
C CYS A 596 -44.42 -22.11 -72.25
N PRO A 597 -45.32 -21.65 -73.13
CA PRO A 597 -46.53 -22.39 -73.46
C PRO A 597 -46.17 -23.69 -74.21
N ASN A 598 -47.04 -24.70 -74.13
CA ASN A 598 -46.84 -25.94 -74.88
C ASN A 598 -46.81 -25.68 -76.41
N PRO A 599 -45.75 -26.07 -77.14
CA PRO A 599 -45.60 -25.78 -78.57
C PRO A 599 -46.46 -26.66 -79.48
N GLY A 600 -47.18 -27.65 -78.92
CA GLY A 600 -48.01 -28.59 -79.68
C GLY A 600 -47.24 -29.85 -80.10
N VAL A 601 -47.98 -30.83 -80.65
CA VAL A 601 -47.41 -32.11 -81.13
C VAL A 601 -47.37 -32.15 -82.66
N PRO A 602 -46.33 -32.73 -83.28
CA PRO A 602 -46.25 -32.87 -84.73
C PRO A 602 -47.25 -33.88 -85.28
N ASP A 603 -47.74 -33.66 -86.50
CA ASP A 603 -48.58 -34.65 -87.21
C ASP A 603 -47.82 -35.96 -87.41
N ASN A 604 -48.47 -37.09 -87.10
CA ASN A 604 -47.86 -38.42 -87.06
C ASN A 604 -46.68 -38.56 -86.08
N GLY A 605 -46.70 -37.79 -84.97
CA GLY A 605 -45.77 -37.93 -83.86
C GLY A 605 -46.42 -37.81 -82.47
N TYR A 606 -45.60 -37.89 -81.43
CA TYR A 606 -45.99 -37.73 -80.03
C TYR A 606 -44.85 -37.08 -79.21
N GLN A 607 -45.18 -36.55 -78.03
CA GLN A 607 -44.23 -35.92 -77.10
C GLN A 607 -44.09 -36.72 -75.79
N THR A 608 -42.95 -36.59 -75.10
CA THR A 608 -42.66 -37.34 -73.86
C THR A 608 -43.61 -37.06 -72.70
N LEU A 609 -44.04 -35.80 -72.54
CA LEU A 609 -44.85 -35.37 -71.40
C LEU A 609 -45.74 -34.20 -71.85
N TYR A 610 -47.02 -34.19 -71.47
CA TYR A 610 -47.91 -33.06 -71.73
C TYR A 610 -48.03 -32.17 -70.48
N LYS A 611 -47.57 -30.92 -70.57
CA LYS A 611 -47.88 -29.84 -69.62
C LYS A 611 -48.51 -28.66 -70.35
N HIS A 612 -49.35 -27.87 -69.68
CA HIS A 612 -49.88 -26.62 -70.25
C HIS A 612 -48.79 -25.55 -70.39
N SER A 613 -47.83 -25.53 -69.46
CA SER A 613 -46.68 -24.62 -69.48
C SER A 613 -45.43 -25.30 -68.90
N TYR A 614 -44.26 -24.92 -69.40
CA TYR A 614 -42.96 -25.47 -69.02
C TYR A 614 -42.11 -24.37 -68.40
N GLN A 615 -41.50 -24.65 -67.24
CA GLN A 615 -40.64 -23.68 -66.58
C GLN A 615 -39.33 -23.48 -67.37
N ALA A 616 -38.71 -22.31 -67.23
CA ALA A 616 -37.42 -22.04 -67.86
C ALA A 616 -36.37 -23.08 -67.43
N GLY A 617 -35.70 -23.69 -68.40
CA GLY A 617 -34.75 -24.81 -68.23
C GLY A 617 -35.35 -26.20 -68.48
N GLU A 618 -36.67 -26.35 -68.56
CA GLU A 618 -37.29 -27.65 -68.89
C GLU A 618 -37.16 -28.00 -70.38
N THR A 619 -36.99 -29.29 -70.67
CA THR A 619 -36.86 -29.82 -72.04
C THR A 619 -38.03 -30.70 -72.42
N LEU A 620 -38.44 -30.64 -73.68
CA LEU A 620 -39.52 -31.43 -74.26
C LEU A 620 -38.98 -32.22 -75.46
N ARG A 621 -39.25 -33.52 -75.50
CA ARG A 621 -38.76 -34.42 -76.54
C ARG A 621 -39.90 -34.97 -77.40
N PHE A 622 -39.65 -35.08 -78.70
CA PHE A 622 -40.61 -35.55 -79.69
C PHE A 622 -40.16 -36.85 -80.35
N PHE A 623 -41.15 -37.61 -80.82
CA PHE A 623 -40.98 -38.86 -81.54
C PHE A 623 -41.96 -38.93 -82.71
N CYS A 624 -41.59 -39.63 -83.77
CA CYS A 624 -42.47 -39.94 -84.90
C CYS A 624 -42.99 -41.38 -84.81
N TYR A 625 -44.19 -41.62 -85.33
CA TYR A 625 -44.70 -42.98 -85.50
C TYR A 625 -43.94 -43.72 -86.61
N GLU A 626 -44.04 -45.05 -86.59
CA GLU A 626 -43.30 -45.94 -87.49
C GLU A 626 -43.55 -45.61 -88.98
N GLY A 627 -42.50 -45.59 -89.79
CA GLY A 627 -42.54 -45.20 -91.22
C GLY A 627 -42.24 -43.71 -91.50
N TYR A 628 -42.13 -42.88 -90.45
CA TYR A 628 -41.79 -41.47 -90.55
C TYR A 628 -40.44 -41.16 -89.90
N GLU A 629 -39.69 -40.25 -90.51
CA GLU A 629 -38.43 -39.72 -90.00
C GLU A 629 -38.63 -38.33 -89.41
N LEU A 630 -38.08 -38.10 -88.22
CA LEU A 630 -38.14 -36.82 -87.54
C LEU A 630 -37.16 -35.85 -88.19
N ILE A 631 -37.68 -34.73 -88.69
CA ILE A 631 -36.89 -33.64 -89.25
C ILE A 631 -36.99 -32.43 -88.33
N GLY A 632 -35.85 -32.01 -87.78
CA GLY A 632 -35.73 -30.94 -86.79
C GLY A 632 -35.09 -31.43 -85.49
N GLU A 633 -35.12 -30.57 -84.47
CA GLU A 633 -34.57 -30.89 -83.15
C GLU A 633 -35.46 -31.90 -82.41
N VAL A 634 -34.86 -33.02 -82.00
CA VAL A 634 -35.56 -34.08 -81.26
C VAL A 634 -35.96 -33.61 -79.86
N ILE A 635 -35.15 -32.70 -79.27
CA ILE A 635 -35.34 -32.15 -77.93
C ILE A 635 -35.26 -30.62 -78.04
N ILE A 636 -36.31 -29.93 -77.59
CA ILE A 636 -36.32 -28.47 -77.45
C ILE A 636 -36.31 -28.09 -75.97
N SER A 637 -35.68 -26.98 -75.63
CA SER A 637 -35.55 -26.47 -74.26
C SER A 637 -36.22 -25.10 -74.13
N CYS A 638 -36.99 -24.89 -73.06
CA CYS A 638 -37.53 -23.58 -72.72
C CYS A 638 -36.38 -22.71 -72.19
N VAL A 639 -35.89 -21.78 -73.00
CA VAL A 639 -34.77 -20.91 -72.64
C VAL A 639 -35.26 -19.77 -71.75
N PRO A 640 -34.59 -19.49 -70.62
CA PRO A 640 -34.95 -18.36 -69.76
C PRO A 640 -34.97 -17.03 -70.53
N GLY A 641 -36.09 -16.30 -70.46
CA GLY A 641 -36.27 -15.00 -71.14
C GLY A 641 -37.48 -14.23 -70.61
N HIS A 642 -37.71 -13.02 -71.14
CA HIS A 642 -38.88 -12.19 -70.81
C HIS A 642 -39.67 -11.82 -72.09
N PRO A 643 -40.60 -12.67 -72.56
CA PRO A 643 -41.00 -13.98 -72.03
C PRO A 643 -40.00 -15.10 -72.38
N SER A 644 -40.02 -16.22 -71.65
CA SER A 644 -39.22 -17.40 -71.98
C SER A 644 -39.68 -17.98 -73.32
N GLN A 645 -38.74 -18.43 -74.14
CA GLN A 645 -39.02 -18.93 -75.49
C GLN A 645 -38.35 -20.27 -75.72
N TRP A 646 -38.94 -21.10 -76.58
CA TRP A 646 -38.33 -22.35 -77.02
C TRP A 646 -37.09 -22.06 -77.87
N ASN A 647 -35.99 -22.76 -77.61
CA ASN A 647 -34.74 -22.62 -78.36
C ASN A 647 -34.87 -23.01 -79.85
N SER A 648 -35.91 -23.77 -80.22
CA SER A 648 -36.14 -24.27 -81.56
C SER A 648 -37.64 -24.54 -81.78
N PRO A 649 -38.14 -24.42 -83.03
CA PRO A 649 -39.51 -24.78 -83.37
C PRO A 649 -39.73 -26.31 -83.21
N PRO A 650 -40.98 -26.77 -82.99
CA PRO A 650 -41.27 -28.19 -82.89
C PRO A 650 -40.92 -28.92 -84.21
N PRO A 651 -40.34 -30.14 -84.15
CA PRO A 651 -39.95 -30.90 -85.33
C PRO A 651 -41.18 -31.41 -86.10
N PHE A 652 -40.99 -31.92 -87.31
CA PHE A 652 -42.06 -32.56 -88.09
C PHE A 652 -41.65 -33.93 -88.63
N CYS A 653 -42.64 -34.81 -88.82
CA CYS A 653 -42.43 -36.18 -89.24
C CYS A 653 -42.67 -36.35 -90.74
N LYS A 654 -41.64 -36.78 -91.50
CA LYS A 654 -41.70 -36.96 -92.97
C LYS A 654 -41.53 -38.43 -93.34
N GLY A 655 -42.36 -38.96 -94.24
CA GLY A 655 -42.28 -40.37 -94.67
C GLY A 655 -40.98 -40.69 -95.42
N LYS A 656 -40.37 -41.87 -95.15
CA LYS A 656 -39.14 -42.33 -95.82
C LYS A 656 -39.40 -42.85 -97.24
N VAL A 657 -38.65 -42.38 -98.24
CA VAL A 657 -38.65 -42.91 -99.63
C VAL A 657 -37.36 -43.70 -99.88
N SER A 658 -37.48 -44.95 -100.33
CA SER A 658 -36.39 -45.89 -100.60
C SER A 658 -35.77 -45.69 -101.99
N GLN A 659 -34.44 -45.54 -102.11
CA GLN A 659 -33.72 -45.74 -103.38
C GLN A 659 -32.31 -46.36 -103.20
N SER A 660 -31.91 -47.01 -104.29
CA SER A 660 -30.97 -48.12 -104.46
C SER A 660 -29.64 -47.72 -105.14
N PHE A 661 -28.58 -48.49 -104.83
CA PHE A 661 -27.33 -48.77 -105.59
C PHE A 661 -26.23 -47.69 -105.77
N GLU A 662 -25.17 -47.86 -104.93
CA GLU A 662 -23.69 -47.86 -105.15
C GLU A 662 -23.06 -47.74 -106.57
N PRO A 663 -21.70 -47.67 -106.75
CA PRO A 663 -20.54 -47.37 -105.85
C PRO A 663 -19.54 -46.35 -106.48
N SER A 664 -18.46 -45.83 -105.89
CA SER A 664 -17.14 -46.49 -105.71
C SER A 664 -15.99 -45.52 -105.33
N HIS A 665 -15.11 -46.00 -104.43
CA HIS A 665 -13.64 -45.75 -104.24
C HIS A 665 -13.12 -44.37 -103.74
N GLN A 666 -12.61 -44.27 -102.49
CA GLN A 666 -11.23 -44.54 -101.97
C GLN A 666 -10.22 -43.42 -102.33
N ILE A 667 -9.31 -42.86 -101.52
CA ILE A 667 -8.53 -43.18 -100.29
C ILE A 667 -7.96 -41.81 -99.80
N LEU A 668 -8.08 -41.40 -98.51
CA LEU A 668 -7.04 -41.41 -97.44
C LEU A 668 -5.70 -40.75 -97.88
N ILE A 669 -5.07 -39.80 -97.16
CA ILE A 669 -4.16 -40.02 -96.01
C ILE A 669 -3.55 -38.64 -95.56
N THR A 670 -3.33 -38.47 -94.25
CA THR A 670 -2.34 -37.60 -93.52
C THR A 670 -2.49 -36.07 -93.56
N SER A 671 -2.09 -35.28 -92.54
CA SER A 671 -1.25 -35.49 -91.34
C SER A 671 -1.35 -34.27 -90.42
N ASN A 672 -1.14 -34.51 -89.11
CA ASN A 672 -0.33 -33.76 -88.12
C ASN A 672 -0.22 -32.23 -88.25
N THR A 673 -0.27 -31.43 -87.18
CA THR A 673 0.66 -31.42 -86.02
C THR A 673 0.02 -30.46 -84.99
N PHE A 674 -0.13 -30.80 -83.70
CA PHE A 674 0.75 -30.40 -82.57
C PHE A 674 1.49 -29.06 -82.81
N LEU A 675 1.58 -28.08 -81.92
CA LEU A 675 1.86 -28.12 -80.49
C LEU A 675 1.90 -26.65 -80.00
N SER A 676 1.47 -26.40 -78.76
CA SER A 676 2.11 -25.47 -77.80
C SER A 676 1.99 -23.94 -78.08
N ILE A 677 1.81 -23.03 -77.11
CA ILE A 677 1.97 -23.04 -75.65
C ILE A 677 1.32 -21.75 -75.08
N ASP A 678 0.65 -21.93 -73.93
CA ASP A 678 0.44 -21.08 -72.74
C ASP A 678 -0.05 -19.62 -72.80
N PRO A 679 -0.60 -19.08 -71.69
CA PRO A 679 -0.99 -19.70 -70.41
C PRO A 679 -2.50 -19.68 -70.10
#